data_AF-A0A9E1FCI4-F1
#
_entry.id   AF-A0A9E1FCI4-F1
#
_cell.length_a   1.000
_cell.length_b   1.000
_cell.length_c   1.000
_cell.angle_alpha   90.00
_cell.angle_beta   90.00
_cell.angle_gamma   90.00
#
_symmetry.space_group_name_H-M   'P 1'
#
loop_
_entity.id
_entity.type
_entity.pdbx_description
1 polymer ?
#
loop_
_entity_poly.entity_id
_entity_poly.type
_entity_poly.pdbx_seq_one_letter_code
_entity_poly.pdbx_strand_id
1 'polypeptide(L)'
;MRFKKFISLLLLFSLILSIGIPVSARTPYANYYIQEKEKTAKPIPAAYETSTVIDFLTTETGKLNNPEDMFIDEDGKIYVADTGNNRIVIYDSDYTFLFEISSDGSYSEGDLSALKEPKGIYVDPKDGAIIVADSGNARIVEFTKYGNLRYSYPKPESEILAQDFSYQPLKVTKDTRGFMYVANNGDSNGIMQLNSNGEFISYYGTNKVNLSFWESLSKLLWSRESRLGTVVTLPYTFTNIYASDDGYMYATTTTETPPQVRKINIGGSDVLYGAYDFRDGSITSNSSYNQVFCDVTVDKYNNMLIVDRMYGRIYEYDERGNNLFAFGTRGTGYGQLSYPVSIETDYRGRVYILNKTTGNITVFTPTDFADIIHEANVLYSEGKYQESKVIWEQVIEKSNYYTLALINIGNILMRENENDAAIEYFYEAENATYASEAFEEIRSDFLREHFSTIIIVVVVLLLVWVVWVSIKKARRRKYGPPKEKHNVFTVIRNFFKRVTGIMRHPIDGFEGIRYENQGSYGDMFIVMILYALITVASNYAVSFIFRDGMPLDVIEPVSIFFYSFLPWIVICIVNYGVTTIMYGEGRFRDVIIGGAYCHGPMLLLMLPVTLLTHLFTLNEGSIYNLMNMLIYIWTVLLVYFCIKGVHGFHPVKAFVVFILTIVGVTAVSLLFFIVYGLAVQMFDFIIQFGKELSYLV
;
A
#
# COMPACT_ATOMS: atom_id res chain seq x y z
N MET A 1 51.39 -31.77 41.89
CA MET A 1 49.98 -32.10 41.50
C MET A 1 49.16 -30.90 40.99
N ARG A 2 49.45 -29.65 41.40
CA ARG A 2 48.66 -28.46 41.00
C ARG A 2 48.91 -27.97 39.55
N PHE A 3 50.12 -28.11 39.02
CA PHE A 3 50.46 -27.63 37.67
C PHE A 3 49.83 -28.46 36.53
N LYS A 4 49.78 -29.79 36.68
CA LYS A 4 49.10 -30.68 35.71
C LYS A 4 47.59 -30.44 35.66
N LYS A 5 46.95 -30.15 36.81
CA LYS A 5 45.53 -29.77 36.86
C LYS A 5 45.26 -28.43 36.17
N PHE A 6 46.18 -27.46 36.28
CA PHE A 6 46.07 -26.18 35.61
C PHE A 6 46.19 -26.31 34.08
N ILE A 7 47.16 -27.09 33.59
CA ILE A 7 47.31 -27.38 32.15
C ILE A 7 46.11 -28.16 31.61
N SER A 8 45.62 -29.16 32.34
CA SER A 8 44.40 -29.87 31.95
C SER A 8 43.18 -28.95 31.93
N LEU A 9 43.06 -28.00 32.85
CA LEU A 9 41.97 -26.99 32.80
C LEU A 9 42.12 -26.06 31.60
N LEU A 10 43.34 -25.65 31.26
CA LEU A 10 43.62 -24.75 30.13
C LEU A 10 43.37 -25.44 28.80
N LEU A 11 43.70 -26.73 28.69
CA LEU A 11 43.35 -27.57 27.54
C LEU A 11 41.85 -27.85 27.46
N LEU A 12 41.16 -28.05 28.59
CA LEU A 12 39.70 -28.19 28.60
C LEU A 12 39.01 -26.88 28.18
N PHE A 13 39.54 -25.74 28.63
CA PHE A 13 39.04 -24.41 28.29
C PHE A 13 39.28 -24.08 26.80
N SER A 14 40.44 -24.47 26.25
CA SER A 14 40.73 -24.42 24.81
C SER A 14 39.84 -25.37 23.99
N LEU A 15 39.48 -26.54 24.53
CA LEU A 15 38.58 -27.49 23.86
C LEU A 15 37.14 -26.96 23.81
N ILE A 16 36.68 -26.29 24.88
CA ILE A 16 35.37 -25.64 24.96
C ILE A 16 35.31 -24.41 24.04
N LEU A 17 36.42 -23.67 23.88
CA LEU A 17 36.54 -22.57 22.91
C LEU A 17 36.68 -23.05 21.44
N SER A 18 36.97 -24.34 21.21
CA SER A 18 37.04 -24.96 19.88
C SER A 18 35.74 -25.63 19.44
N ILE A 19 34.66 -25.54 20.23
CA ILE A 19 33.31 -25.84 19.75
C ILE A 19 32.98 -24.75 18.75
N GLY A 20 33.28 -25.01 17.48
CA GLY A 20 32.96 -24.13 16.37
C GLY A 20 31.48 -23.79 16.46
N ILE A 21 31.16 -22.53 16.74
CA ILE A 21 29.84 -22.01 16.43
C ILE A 21 29.70 -22.24 14.93
N PRO A 22 28.71 -23.01 14.44
CA PRO A 22 28.47 -23.07 13.01
C PRO A 22 28.18 -21.63 12.57
N VAL A 23 29.16 -21.03 11.89
CA VAL A 23 28.95 -19.78 11.17
C VAL A 23 28.10 -20.18 9.98
N SER A 24 26.79 -20.24 10.18
CA SER A 24 25.87 -20.16 9.06
C SER A 24 26.11 -18.79 8.45
N ALA A 25 26.63 -18.77 7.21
CA ALA A 25 26.82 -17.53 6.48
C ALA A 25 25.43 -16.91 6.29
N ARG A 26 25.06 -15.97 7.15
CA ARG A 26 23.82 -15.22 7.01
C ARG A 26 23.92 -14.46 5.68
N THR A 27 22.88 -14.52 4.85
CA THR A 27 22.82 -13.72 3.62
C THR A 27 23.14 -12.26 3.94
N PRO A 28 23.86 -11.53 3.08
CA PRO A 28 24.19 -10.12 3.31
C PRO A 28 22.98 -9.19 3.17
N TYR A 29 21.81 -9.73 2.86
CA TYR A 29 20.54 -9.05 2.69
C TYR A 29 19.45 -9.74 3.51
N ALA A 30 18.43 -8.96 3.88
CA ALA A 30 17.22 -9.46 4.50
C ALA A 30 16.29 -10.08 3.45
N ASN A 31 15.57 -11.13 3.86
CA ASN A 31 14.42 -11.64 3.13
C ASN A 31 13.16 -11.23 3.91
N TYR A 32 12.21 -10.64 3.22
CA TYR A 32 10.94 -10.18 3.78
C TYR A 32 9.85 -10.33 2.72
N TYR A 33 8.60 -10.12 3.10
CA TYR A 33 7.52 -9.86 2.15
C TYR A 33 6.85 -8.53 2.51
N ILE A 34 6.16 -7.94 1.55
CA ILE A 34 5.45 -6.68 1.72
C ILE A 34 4.00 -6.98 2.03
N GLN A 35 3.54 -6.55 3.21
CA GLN A 35 2.12 -6.58 3.54
C GLN A 35 1.41 -5.50 2.71
N GLU A 36 0.53 -5.92 1.81
CA GLU A 36 0.00 -5.08 0.72
C GLU A 36 -0.65 -3.78 1.21
N LYS A 37 -1.41 -3.86 2.30
CA LYS A 37 -2.19 -2.75 2.85
C LYS A 37 -1.34 -1.64 3.46
N GLU A 38 -0.42 -2.02 4.34
CA GLU A 38 0.44 -1.06 5.04
C GLU A 38 1.71 -0.72 4.25
N LYS A 39 1.99 -1.50 3.18
CA LYS A 39 3.26 -1.48 2.45
C LYS A 39 4.46 -1.63 3.39
N THR A 40 4.28 -2.40 4.47
CA THR A 40 5.30 -2.67 5.49
C THR A 40 6.01 -3.99 5.20
N ALA A 41 7.33 -4.01 5.45
CA ALA A 41 8.14 -5.20 5.32
C ALA A 41 8.01 -6.09 6.56
N LYS A 42 7.70 -7.37 6.36
CA LYS A 42 7.67 -8.38 7.42
C LYS A 42 8.75 -9.44 7.15
N PRO A 43 9.67 -9.70 8.10
CA PRO A 43 10.76 -10.63 7.88
C PRO A 43 10.25 -12.06 7.71
N ILE A 44 10.91 -12.83 6.85
CA ILE A 44 10.65 -14.26 6.61
C ILE A 44 11.95 -15.05 6.68
N PRO A 45 11.88 -16.39 6.75
CA PRO A 45 13.01 -17.24 6.40
C PRO A 45 13.60 -16.85 5.03
N ALA A 46 14.88 -17.17 4.80
CA ALA A 46 15.52 -16.86 3.52
C ALA A 46 14.75 -17.56 2.39
N ALA A 47 14.17 -16.78 1.47
CA ALA A 47 13.48 -17.30 0.29
C ALA A 47 14.48 -17.57 -0.83
N TYR A 48 15.45 -16.67 -1.01
CA TYR A 48 16.56 -16.82 -1.95
C TYR A 48 17.89 -16.63 -1.26
N GLU A 49 18.86 -17.42 -1.71
CA GLU A 49 20.25 -17.33 -1.29
C GLU A 49 21.18 -17.16 -2.50
N THR A 50 22.30 -16.48 -2.29
CA THR A 50 23.29 -16.28 -3.35
C THR A 50 24.02 -17.58 -3.58
N SER A 51 23.85 -18.14 -4.78
CA SER A 51 24.52 -19.36 -5.20
C SER A 51 25.94 -19.06 -5.70
N THR A 52 26.08 -18.07 -6.59
CA THR A 52 27.38 -17.68 -7.13
C THR A 52 27.37 -16.24 -7.63
N VAL A 53 28.56 -15.66 -7.78
CA VAL A 53 28.80 -14.40 -8.49
C VAL A 53 29.77 -14.71 -9.62
N ILE A 54 29.29 -14.59 -10.85
CA ILE A 54 30.05 -14.88 -12.07
C ILE A 54 30.81 -13.61 -12.44
N ASP A 55 32.11 -13.61 -12.19
CA ASP A 55 33.01 -12.53 -12.55
C ASP A 55 33.79 -12.86 -13.83
N PHE A 56 33.76 -11.94 -14.79
CA PHE A 56 34.39 -12.09 -16.10
C PHE A 56 35.80 -11.48 -16.15
N LEU A 57 36.37 -11.07 -15.01
CA LEU A 57 37.73 -10.53 -14.94
C LEU A 57 38.81 -11.52 -15.42
N THR A 58 38.58 -12.82 -15.24
CA THR A 58 39.57 -13.89 -15.54
C THR A 58 39.20 -14.76 -16.74
N THR A 59 38.09 -14.48 -17.41
CA THR A 59 37.64 -15.25 -18.59
C THR A 59 38.37 -14.78 -19.85
N GLU A 60 38.46 -15.66 -20.87
CA GLU A 60 39.10 -15.34 -22.15
C GLU A 60 38.50 -14.09 -22.84
N THR A 61 37.25 -13.76 -22.53
CA THR A 61 36.52 -12.59 -23.02
C THR A 61 36.97 -11.27 -22.43
N GLY A 62 37.65 -11.28 -21.29
CA GLY A 62 37.89 -10.10 -20.46
C GLY A 62 36.62 -9.56 -19.78
N LYS A 63 36.81 -8.48 -18.99
CA LYS A 63 35.77 -7.85 -18.18
C LYS A 63 34.65 -7.23 -19.02
N LEU A 64 33.39 -7.47 -18.64
CA LEU A 64 32.25 -6.72 -19.18
C LEU A 64 32.37 -5.22 -18.87
N ASN A 65 31.92 -4.39 -19.81
CA ASN A 65 31.99 -2.93 -19.73
C ASN A 65 30.61 -2.33 -19.97
N ASN A 66 30.00 -1.79 -18.90
CA ASN A 66 28.66 -1.21 -18.92
C ASN A 66 27.62 -2.09 -19.66
N PRO A 67 27.51 -3.39 -19.34
CA PRO A 67 26.52 -4.24 -19.99
C PRO A 67 25.11 -3.72 -19.64
N GLU A 68 24.17 -3.79 -20.58
CA GLU A 68 22.81 -3.22 -20.39
C GLU A 68 21.72 -4.28 -20.32
N ASP A 69 21.92 -5.47 -20.89
CA ASP A 69 20.90 -6.51 -20.96
C ASP A 69 21.47 -7.93 -21.02
N MET A 70 20.65 -8.90 -20.60
CA MET A 70 20.96 -10.32 -20.59
C MET A 70 19.72 -11.11 -21.02
N PHE A 71 19.95 -12.31 -21.56
CA PHE A 71 18.90 -13.29 -21.85
C PHE A 71 19.40 -14.69 -21.48
N ILE A 72 18.51 -15.54 -20.94
CA ILE A 72 18.80 -16.94 -20.64
C ILE A 72 17.87 -17.83 -21.46
N ASP A 73 18.42 -18.74 -22.26
CA ASP A 73 17.63 -19.68 -23.07
C ASP A 73 17.17 -20.91 -22.25
N GLU A 74 16.31 -21.73 -22.84
CA GLU A 74 15.79 -22.96 -22.19
C GLU A 74 16.89 -23.98 -21.85
N ASP A 75 18.03 -23.96 -22.57
CA ASP A 75 19.20 -24.81 -22.28
C ASP A 75 20.06 -24.24 -21.12
N GLY A 76 19.75 -23.03 -20.65
CA GLY A 76 20.48 -22.30 -19.62
C GLY A 76 21.73 -21.57 -20.14
N LYS A 77 21.86 -21.36 -21.46
CA LYS A 77 22.91 -20.51 -22.03
C LYS A 77 22.62 -19.05 -21.71
N ILE A 78 23.68 -18.30 -21.44
CA ILE A 78 23.59 -16.91 -21.01
C ILE A 78 24.13 -16.02 -22.13
N TYR A 79 23.30 -15.10 -22.59
CA TYR A 79 23.63 -14.12 -23.62
C TYR A 79 23.70 -12.74 -22.98
N VAL A 80 24.80 -12.02 -23.14
CA VAL A 80 25.01 -10.72 -22.50
C VAL A 80 25.31 -9.65 -23.55
N ALA A 81 24.55 -8.57 -23.53
CA ALA A 81 24.84 -7.37 -24.30
C ALA A 81 25.91 -6.54 -23.58
N ASP A 82 27.17 -6.74 -23.96
CA ASP A 82 28.35 -6.04 -23.43
C ASP A 82 28.52 -4.68 -24.12
N THR A 83 27.57 -3.77 -23.85
CA THR A 83 27.32 -2.53 -24.59
C THR A 83 28.56 -1.67 -24.78
N GLY A 84 29.35 -1.47 -23.72
CA GLY A 84 30.57 -0.64 -23.76
C GLY A 84 31.72 -1.26 -24.56
N ASN A 85 31.65 -2.56 -24.85
CA ASN A 85 32.59 -3.28 -25.72
C ASN A 85 32.00 -3.60 -27.10
N ASN A 86 30.80 -3.11 -27.43
CA ASN A 86 30.13 -3.30 -28.73
C ASN A 86 30.02 -4.77 -29.17
N ARG A 87 29.70 -5.67 -28.24
CA ARG A 87 29.59 -7.11 -28.55
C ARG A 87 28.46 -7.78 -27.79
N ILE A 88 28.05 -8.95 -28.27
CA ILE A 88 27.28 -9.92 -27.49
C ILE A 88 28.20 -11.07 -27.08
N VAL A 89 28.18 -11.44 -25.81
CA VAL A 89 28.99 -12.56 -25.29
C VAL A 89 28.07 -13.69 -24.86
N ILE A 90 28.40 -14.92 -25.26
CA ILE A 90 27.57 -16.10 -25.01
C ILE A 90 28.34 -17.10 -24.14
N TYR A 91 27.69 -17.57 -23.08
CA TYR A 91 28.19 -18.59 -22.15
C TYR A 91 27.25 -19.79 -22.10
N ASP A 92 27.77 -20.96 -21.76
CA ASP A 92 26.94 -22.12 -21.43
C ASP A 92 26.37 -22.06 -20.00
N SER A 93 25.61 -23.08 -19.63
CA SER A 93 24.98 -23.19 -18.30
C SER A 93 25.97 -23.45 -17.16
N ASP A 94 27.23 -23.80 -17.47
CA ASP A 94 28.35 -23.93 -16.55
C ASP A 94 29.22 -22.65 -16.50
N TYR A 95 28.76 -21.57 -17.14
CA TYR A 95 29.41 -20.26 -17.20
C TYR A 95 30.72 -20.26 -18.00
N THR A 96 30.90 -21.24 -18.89
CA THR A 96 32.03 -21.32 -19.81
C THR A 96 31.73 -20.50 -21.05
N PHE A 97 32.72 -19.72 -21.51
CA PHE A 97 32.59 -18.95 -22.74
C PHE A 97 32.42 -19.86 -23.95
N LEU A 98 31.43 -19.56 -24.80
CA LEU A 98 31.17 -20.29 -26.04
C LEU A 98 31.71 -19.53 -27.26
N PHE A 99 31.19 -18.34 -27.50
CA PHE A 99 31.60 -17.44 -28.58
C PHE A 99 31.10 -16.02 -28.31
N GLU A 100 31.59 -15.07 -29.09
CA GLU A 100 31.09 -13.69 -29.10
C GLU A 100 30.67 -13.26 -30.50
N ILE A 101 29.74 -12.31 -30.55
CA ILE A 101 29.38 -11.57 -31.76
C ILE A 101 29.95 -10.18 -31.57
N SER A 102 31.08 -9.90 -32.21
CA SER A 102 31.83 -8.65 -32.07
C SER A 102 32.23 -8.08 -33.44
N SER A 103 32.60 -6.80 -33.47
CA SER A 103 33.30 -6.19 -34.60
C SER A 103 34.53 -5.40 -34.16
N ASP A 104 35.42 -5.15 -35.13
CA ASP A 104 36.63 -4.33 -34.99
C ASP A 104 36.40 -2.83 -35.29
N GLY A 105 35.17 -2.39 -35.57
CA GLY A 105 34.87 -1.01 -35.94
C GLY A 105 33.40 -0.68 -36.25
N SER A 106 33.16 0.57 -36.68
CA SER A 106 31.84 1.15 -36.99
C SER A 106 31.28 0.68 -38.33
N TYR A 107 29.94 0.64 -38.42
CA TYR A 107 29.15 0.53 -39.66
C TYR A 107 29.84 1.20 -40.86
N SER A 108 30.35 0.39 -41.78
CA SER A 108 30.68 0.81 -43.15
C SER A 108 29.85 -0.06 -44.10
N GLU A 109 29.61 0.41 -45.34
CA GLU A 109 28.70 -0.17 -46.34
C GLU A 109 28.89 -1.67 -46.68
N GLY A 110 29.80 -2.40 -46.02
CA GLY A 110 30.09 -3.81 -46.26
C GLY A 110 30.00 -4.77 -45.07
N ASP A 111 29.89 -4.32 -43.81
CA ASP A 111 29.78 -5.21 -42.65
C ASP A 111 28.51 -4.95 -41.82
N LEU A 112 27.42 -5.59 -42.25
CA LEU A 112 26.14 -5.51 -41.57
C LEU A 112 26.14 -6.21 -40.20
N SER A 113 27.18 -6.99 -39.86
CA SER A 113 27.28 -7.73 -38.60
C SER A 113 27.84 -6.88 -37.44
N ALA A 114 28.42 -5.72 -37.73
CA ALA A 114 29.02 -4.84 -36.73
C ALA A 114 27.99 -4.20 -35.79
N LEU A 115 28.17 -4.39 -34.48
CA LEU A 115 27.33 -3.84 -33.43
C LEU A 115 27.88 -2.51 -32.92
N LYS A 116 27.00 -1.63 -32.44
CA LYS A 116 27.36 -0.38 -31.78
C LYS A 116 26.37 -0.06 -30.66
N GLU A 117 26.88 -0.05 -29.44
CA GLU A 117 26.07 0.10 -28.22
C GLU A 117 24.83 -0.82 -28.24
N PRO A 118 24.99 -2.16 -28.36
CA PRO A 118 23.85 -3.07 -28.25
C PRO A 118 23.26 -2.99 -26.84
N LYS A 119 21.96 -2.68 -26.71
CA LYS A 119 21.31 -2.47 -25.40
C LYS A 119 20.27 -3.50 -25.02
N GLY A 120 19.78 -4.27 -25.98
CA GLY A 120 18.71 -5.24 -25.75
C GLY A 120 18.99 -6.52 -26.51
N ILE A 121 18.66 -7.66 -25.91
CA ILE A 121 18.84 -8.98 -26.49
C ILE A 121 17.61 -9.86 -26.23
N TYR A 122 17.25 -10.65 -27.23
CA TYR A 122 16.20 -11.67 -27.16
C TYR A 122 16.63 -12.87 -27.99
N VAL A 123 16.42 -14.08 -27.48
CA VAL A 123 16.66 -15.32 -28.24
C VAL A 123 15.33 -15.99 -28.52
N ASP A 124 15.05 -16.25 -29.80
CA ASP A 124 13.81 -16.91 -30.22
C ASP A 124 13.85 -18.40 -29.83
N PRO A 125 12.94 -18.88 -28.97
CA PRO A 125 12.96 -20.26 -28.50
C PRO A 125 12.69 -21.27 -29.63
N LYS A 126 12.09 -20.86 -30.76
CA LYS A 126 11.75 -21.77 -31.85
C LYS A 126 12.97 -22.24 -32.65
N ASP A 127 13.95 -21.37 -32.86
CA ASP A 127 15.09 -21.65 -33.73
C ASP A 127 16.45 -21.16 -33.21
N GLY A 128 16.46 -20.52 -32.04
CA GLY A 128 17.65 -19.96 -31.40
C GLY A 128 18.17 -18.69 -32.09
N ALA A 129 17.36 -18.00 -32.89
CA ALA A 129 17.75 -16.73 -33.49
C ALA A 129 18.03 -15.68 -32.41
N ILE A 130 19.18 -15.01 -32.50
CA ILE A 130 19.59 -13.99 -31.54
C ILE A 130 19.24 -12.63 -32.13
N ILE A 131 18.32 -11.91 -31.49
CA ILE A 131 17.84 -10.59 -31.92
C ILE A 131 18.43 -9.55 -31.00
N VAL A 132 19.05 -8.52 -31.58
CA VAL A 132 19.75 -7.49 -30.83
C VAL A 132 19.19 -6.12 -31.21
N ALA A 133 18.88 -5.33 -30.18
CA ALA A 133 18.63 -3.90 -30.30
C ALA A 133 19.97 -3.17 -30.39
N ASP A 134 20.40 -2.89 -31.63
CA ASP A 134 21.66 -2.24 -31.97
C ASP A 134 21.49 -0.71 -31.92
N SER A 135 21.31 -0.19 -30.71
CA SER A 135 20.82 1.18 -30.46
C SER A 135 21.69 2.26 -31.09
N GLY A 136 23.02 2.10 -31.04
CA GLY A 136 23.97 3.08 -31.57
C GLY A 136 23.98 3.17 -33.10
N ASN A 137 23.46 2.15 -33.78
CA ASN A 137 23.24 2.12 -35.23
C ASN A 137 21.75 2.32 -35.61
N ALA A 138 20.86 2.59 -34.65
CA ALA A 138 19.43 2.82 -34.87
C ALA A 138 18.75 1.70 -35.69
N ARG A 139 18.98 0.44 -35.32
CA ARG A 139 18.45 -0.74 -36.01
C ARG A 139 18.21 -1.93 -35.07
N ILE A 140 17.52 -2.94 -35.57
CA ILE A 140 17.46 -4.28 -34.95
C ILE A 140 18.21 -5.24 -35.88
N VAL A 141 19.00 -6.15 -35.33
CA VAL A 141 19.71 -7.16 -36.11
C VAL A 141 19.36 -8.55 -35.60
N GLU A 142 19.23 -9.51 -36.52
CA GLU A 142 19.00 -10.91 -36.22
C GLU A 142 20.21 -11.73 -36.66
N PHE A 143 20.74 -12.54 -35.74
CA PHE A 143 21.80 -13.52 -35.98
C PHE A 143 21.24 -14.94 -35.84
N THR A 144 21.91 -15.89 -36.50
CA THR A 144 21.72 -17.32 -36.23
C THR A 144 22.16 -17.65 -34.80
N LYS A 145 21.74 -18.81 -34.29
CA LYS A 145 22.25 -19.39 -33.03
C LYS A 145 23.77 -19.62 -32.98
N TYR A 146 24.46 -19.47 -34.11
CA TYR A 146 25.92 -19.59 -34.23
C TYR A 146 26.61 -18.23 -34.45
N GLY A 147 25.89 -17.11 -34.30
CA GLY A 147 26.44 -15.76 -34.42
C GLY A 147 26.57 -15.19 -35.83
N ASN A 148 26.23 -15.97 -36.87
CA ASN A 148 26.21 -15.44 -38.25
C ASN A 148 25.02 -14.50 -38.47
N LEU A 149 25.21 -13.36 -39.12
CA LEU A 149 24.13 -12.43 -39.44
C LEU A 149 23.09 -13.08 -40.36
N ARG A 150 21.81 -12.94 -40.02
CA ARG A 150 20.67 -13.31 -40.88
C ARG A 150 20.03 -12.10 -41.53
N TYR A 151 19.72 -11.08 -40.73
CA TYR A 151 18.97 -9.93 -41.21
C TYR A 151 19.28 -8.67 -40.38
N SER A 152 19.10 -7.50 -41.01
CA SER A 152 19.23 -6.19 -40.38
C SER A 152 17.96 -5.39 -40.68
N TYR A 153 17.14 -5.15 -39.68
CA TYR A 153 15.93 -4.35 -39.74
C TYR A 153 16.28 -2.87 -39.52
N PRO A 154 16.19 -2.02 -40.55
CA PRO A 154 16.48 -0.60 -40.41
C PRO A 154 15.40 0.10 -39.58
N LYS A 155 15.58 1.40 -39.33
CA LYS A 155 14.53 2.28 -38.79
C LYS A 155 13.22 2.08 -39.59
N PRO A 156 12.09 1.77 -38.94
CA PRO A 156 10.83 1.59 -39.64
C PRO A 156 10.30 2.92 -40.21
N GLU A 157 9.70 2.86 -41.38
CA GLU A 157 9.01 3.99 -42.02
C GLU A 157 7.49 3.85 -41.86
N SER A 158 6.82 4.90 -41.40
CA SER A 158 5.36 4.95 -41.30
C SER A 158 4.87 6.39 -41.21
N GLU A 159 3.71 6.68 -41.81
CA GLU A 159 3.04 8.00 -41.72
C GLU A 159 2.58 8.35 -40.29
N ILE A 160 2.48 7.35 -39.42
CA ILE A 160 2.06 7.51 -38.02
C ILE A 160 3.23 8.01 -37.15
N LEU A 161 4.48 7.74 -37.55
CA LEU A 161 5.67 8.19 -36.83
C LEU A 161 5.89 9.69 -37.06
N ALA A 162 6.29 10.41 -36.01
CA ALA A 162 6.59 11.83 -36.12
C ALA A 162 7.76 12.07 -37.10
N GLN A 163 7.77 13.21 -37.79
CA GLN A 163 8.82 13.54 -38.77
C GLN A 163 10.22 13.59 -38.15
N ASP A 164 10.33 13.93 -36.87
CA ASP A 164 11.56 14.01 -36.07
C ASP A 164 11.77 12.76 -35.17
N PHE A 165 11.04 11.67 -35.43
CA PHE A 165 11.13 10.44 -34.65
C PHE A 165 12.57 9.90 -34.58
N SER A 166 13.09 9.77 -33.36
CA SER A 166 14.39 9.17 -33.06
C SER A 166 14.22 7.68 -32.76
N TYR A 167 14.83 6.82 -33.57
CA TYR A 167 14.79 5.37 -33.37
C TYR A 167 16.05 4.92 -32.63
N GLN A 168 15.89 4.62 -31.35
CA GLN A 168 16.90 4.16 -30.42
C GLN A 168 16.33 2.97 -29.64
N PRO A 169 16.24 1.79 -30.27
CA PRO A 169 15.64 0.61 -29.64
C PRO A 169 16.43 0.24 -28.38
N LEU A 170 15.76 0.08 -27.24
CA LEU A 170 16.36 -0.27 -25.95
C LEU A 170 16.24 -1.78 -25.68
N LYS A 171 15.05 -2.33 -25.87
CA LYS A 171 14.74 -3.76 -25.68
C LYS A 171 13.85 -4.23 -26.83
N VAL A 172 14.03 -5.49 -27.22
CA VAL A 172 13.23 -6.17 -28.24
C VAL A 172 12.76 -7.51 -27.69
N THR A 173 11.55 -7.94 -28.04
CA THR A 173 11.03 -9.29 -27.77
C THR A 173 10.08 -9.73 -28.89
N LYS A 174 9.82 -11.03 -29.04
CA LYS A 174 8.85 -11.56 -30.01
C LYS A 174 7.68 -12.20 -29.29
N ASP A 175 6.49 -12.08 -29.87
CA ASP A 175 5.35 -12.92 -29.47
C ASP A 175 5.34 -14.27 -30.20
N THR A 176 4.45 -15.16 -29.77
CA THR A 176 4.27 -16.49 -30.39
C THR A 176 3.86 -16.45 -31.86
N ARG A 177 3.34 -15.31 -32.36
CA ARG A 177 2.94 -15.08 -33.76
C ARG A 177 4.10 -14.53 -34.61
N GLY A 178 5.21 -14.15 -34.00
CA GLY A 178 6.39 -13.59 -34.67
C GLY A 178 6.34 -12.07 -34.87
N PHE A 179 5.43 -11.36 -34.20
CA PHE A 179 5.50 -9.90 -34.12
C PHE A 179 6.63 -9.50 -33.17
N MET A 180 7.43 -8.52 -33.58
CA MET A 180 8.47 -7.94 -32.73
C MET A 180 7.89 -6.75 -31.97
N TYR A 181 8.20 -6.68 -30.69
CA TYR A 181 7.85 -5.57 -29.81
C TYR A 181 9.13 -4.87 -29.38
N VAL A 182 9.14 -3.55 -29.43
CA VAL A 182 10.34 -2.75 -29.22
C VAL A 182 10.05 -1.61 -28.25
N ALA A 183 10.76 -1.58 -27.13
CA ALA A 183 10.81 -0.43 -26.25
C ALA A 183 11.81 0.57 -26.85
N ASN A 184 11.35 1.76 -27.22
CA ASN A 184 12.18 2.78 -27.86
C ASN A 184 12.47 3.94 -26.89
N ASN A 185 13.71 4.40 -26.85
CA ASN A 185 14.11 5.47 -25.95
C ASN A 185 13.34 6.77 -26.23
N GLY A 186 12.71 7.34 -25.21
CA GLY A 186 12.00 8.61 -25.32
C GLY A 186 10.64 8.52 -26.04
N ASP A 187 10.17 7.32 -26.40
CA ASP A 187 8.88 7.16 -27.08
C ASP A 187 7.72 7.09 -26.10
N SER A 188 6.92 8.15 -26.09
CA SER A 188 5.78 8.31 -25.17
C SER A 188 4.47 7.74 -25.72
N ASN A 189 4.46 7.27 -26.98
CA ASN A 189 3.27 6.70 -27.61
C ASN A 189 2.98 5.26 -27.15
N GLY A 190 4.02 4.50 -26.80
CA GLY A 190 3.91 3.14 -26.30
C GLY A 190 5.06 2.24 -26.77
N ILE A 191 4.82 0.93 -26.71
CA ILE A 191 5.75 -0.08 -27.23
C ILE A 191 5.52 -0.21 -28.73
N MET A 192 6.57 -0.13 -29.55
CA MET A 192 6.40 -0.26 -30.99
C MET A 192 6.15 -1.73 -31.37
N GLN A 193 5.11 -2.00 -32.14
CA GLN A 193 4.83 -3.32 -32.70
C GLN A 193 5.24 -3.35 -34.17
N LEU A 194 6.14 -4.27 -34.51
CA LEU A 194 6.63 -4.52 -35.87
C LEU A 194 6.20 -5.90 -36.34
N ASN A 195 5.94 -6.06 -37.64
CA ASN A 195 5.76 -7.39 -38.22
C ASN A 195 7.09 -8.13 -38.35
N SER A 196 7.06 -9.39 -38.78
CA SER A 196 8.26 -10.23 -38.94
C SER A 196 9.25 -9.69 -40.00
N ASN A 197 8.83 -8.76 -40.86
CA ASN A 197 9.68 -8.06 -41.83
C ASN A 197 10.30 -6.75 -41.27
N GLY A 198 9.94 -6.35 -40.04
CA GLY A 198 10.39 -5.11 -39.40
C GLY A 198 9.58 -3.87 -39.75
N GLU A 199 8.44 -4.01 -40.43
CA GLU A 199 7.57 -2.88 -40.76
C GLU A 199 6.71 -2.50 -39.55
N PHE A 200 6.57 -1.19 -39.30
CA PHE A 200 5.77 -0.69 -38.18
C PHE A 200 4.27 -0.89 -38.42
N ILE A 201 3.60 -1.50 -37.44
CA ILE A 201 2.16 -1.75 -37.47
C ILE A 201 1.42 -0.72 -36.62
N SER A 202 1.77 -0.66 -35.33
CA SER A 202 1.05 0.16 -34.36
C SER A 202 1.85 0.32 -33.06
N TYR A 203 1.33 1.15 -32.16
CA TYR A 203 1.77 1.19 -30.77
C TYR A 203 0.93 0.25 -29.90
N TYR A 204 1.63 -0.55 -29.11
CA TYR A 204 1.08 -1.46 -28.13
C TYR A 204 1.21 -0.86 -26.72
N GLY A 205 0.27 -1.16 -25.82
CA GLY A 205 0.33 -0.66 -24.44
C GLY A 205 0.14 0.85 -24.28
N THR A 206 -0.58 1.51 -25.21
CA THR A 206 -0.64 2.97 -25.31
C THR A 206 -1.07 3.68 -24.02
N ASN A 207 -0.49 4.85 -23.79
CA ASN A 207 -0.78 5.70 -22.65
C ASN A 207 -2.14 6.40 -22.84
N LYS A 208 -3.16 5.99 -22.08
CA LYS A 208 -4.42 6.76 -22.02
C LYS A 208 -4.26 7.88 -21.00
N VAL A 209 -4.11 9.12 -21.49
CA VAL A 209 -4.19 10.31 -20.64
C VAL A 209 -5.65 10.47 -20.18
N ASN A 210 -5.95 10.00 -18.97
CA ASN A 210 -7.24 10.26 -18.34
C ASN A 210 -7.28 11.73 -17.91
N LEU A 211 -8.00 12.55 -18.68
CA LEU A 211 -8.22 13.95 -18.32
C LEU A 211 -9.19 13.99 -17.14
N SER A 212 -8.85 14.73 -16.10
CA SER A 212 -9.79 15.00 -15.01
C SER A 212 -11.04 15.73 -15.54
N PHE A 213 -12.12 15.74 -14.77
CA PHE A 213 -13.32 16.53 -15.10
C PHE A 213 -12.97 18.00 -15.33
N TRP A 214 -12.11 18.57 -14.49
CA TRP A 214 -11.67 19.96 -14.59
C TRP A 214 -10.78 20.22 -15.82
N GLU A 215 -9.95 19.26 -16.23
CA GLU A 215 -9.16 19.35 -17.46
C GLU A 215 -10.01 19.18 -18.73
N SER A 216 -11.01 18.31 -18.68
CA SER A 216 -11.96 18.13 -19.78
C SER A 216 -12.83 19.38 -19.95
N LEU A 217 -13.30 19.96 -18.84
CA LEU A 217 -14.06 21.19 -18.81
C LEU A 217 -13.22 22.40 -19.23
N SER A 218 -11.96 22.49 -18.77
CA SER A 218 -11.03 23.54 -19.19
C SER A 218 -10.69 23.43 -20.68
N LYS A 219 -10.66 22.21 -21.23
CA LYS A 219 -10.52 21.98 -22.66
C LYS A 219 -11.73 22.47 -23.47
N LEU A 220 -12.92 22.48 -22.88
CA LEU A 220 -14.14 22.97 -23.51
C LEU A 220 -14.29 24.50 -23.39
N LEU A 221 -13.83 25.09 -22.28
CA LEU A 221 -14.07 26.50 -21.93
C LEU A 221 -12.94 27.47 -22.34
N TRP A 222 -11.69 27.02 -22.49
CA TRP A 222 -10.55 27.91 -22.79
C TRP A 222 -10.04 27.77 -24.23
N SER A 223 -9.60 28.89 -24.84
CA SER A 223 -8.99 28.91 -26.17
C SER A 223 -7.63 28.20 -26.18
N ARG A 224 -7.19 27.72 -27.37
CA ARG A 224 -5.92 26.99 -27.52
C ARG A 224 -4.70 27.82 -27.10
N GLU A 225 -4.75 29.14 -27.26
CA GLU A 225 -3.64 30.06 -26.93
C GLU A 225 -3.39 30.20 -25.43
N SER A 226 -4.44 30.14 -24.59
CA SER A 226 -4.30 30.23 -23.12
C SER A 226 -3.68 28.98 -22.48
N ARG A 227 -3.42 27.91 -23.25
CA ARG A 227 -2.81 26.66 -22.77
C ARG A 227 -1.31 26.59 -23.00
N LEU A 228 -0.74 27.56 -23.72
CA LEU A 228 0.71 27.68 -23.89
C LEU A 228 1.32 28.13 -22.56
N GLY A 229 1.66 27.17 -21.71
CA GLY A 229 2.18 27.40 -20.36
C GLY A 229 1.62 26.44 -19.31
N THR A 230 0.60 25.65 -19.64
CA THR A 230 0.20 24.52 -18.78
C THR A 230 1.22 23.41 -18.94
N VAL A 231 1.85 22.99 -17.84
CA VAL A 231 2.74 21.82 -17.82
C VAL A 231 1.92 20.62 -18.26
N VAL A 232 2.10 20.19 -19.51
CA VAL A 232 1.62 18.89 -19.96
C VAL A 232 2.46 17.88 -19.21
N THR A 233 1.84 17.05 -18.37
CA THR A 233 2.53 15.88 -17.83
C THR A 233 3.02 15.07 -19.02
N LEU A 234 4.35 15.01 -19.20
CA LEU A 234 4.93 14.20 -20.26
C LEU A 234 4.52 12.75 -20.00
N PRO A 235 3.95 12.04 -20.99
CA PRO A 235 3.64 10.64 -20.80
C PRO A 235 4.95 9.88 -20.54
N TYR A 236 4.91 8.91 -19.63
CA TYR A 236 6.06 8.06 -19.37
C TYR A 236 6.40 7.19 -20.58
N THR A 237 7.62 6.68 -20.61
CA THR A 237 8.14 5.82 -21.67
C THR A 237 8.45 4.44 -21.09
N PHE A 238 8.39 3.41 -21.93
CA PHE A 238 8.78 2.06 -21.52
C PHE A 238 10.31 1.91 -21.59
N THR A 239 10.91 1.35 -20.54
CA THR A 239 12.36 1.12 -20.44
C THR A 239 12.74 -0.31 -20.78
N ASN A 240 11.92 -1.27 -20.38
CA ASN A 240 12.15 -2.69 -20.61
C ASN A 240 10.81 -3.40 -20.86
N ILE A 241 10.87 -4.52 -21.58
CA ILE A 241 9.71 -5.35 -21.95
C ILE A 241 10.09 -6.83 -21.92
N TYR A 242 9.15 -7.65 -21.46
CA TYR A 242 9.25 -9.10 -21.42
C TYR A 242 7.95 -9.70 -21.94
N ALA A 243 8.05 -10.56 -22.96
CA ALA A 243 6.89 -11.30 -23.47
C ALA A 243 6.88 -12.67 -22.80
N SER A 244 5.83 -12.93 -22.04
CA SER A 244 5.66 -14.19 -21.32
C SER A 244 4.87 -15.20 -22.16
N ASP A 245 5.07 -16.49 -21.87
CA ASP A 245 4.38 -17.61 -22.52
C ASP A 245 2.87 -17.62 -22.24
N ASP A 246 2.44 -16.95 -21.17
CA ASP A 246 1.02 -16.71 -20.83
C ASP A 246 0.30 -15.76 -21.83
N GLY A 247 1.04 -15.18 -22.78
CA GLY A 247 0.53 -14.25 -23.79
C GLY A 247 0.39 -12.81 -23.31
N TYR A 248 0.89 -12.50 -22.11
CA TYR A 248 0.99 -11.15 -21.59
C TYR A 248 2.37 -10.55 -21.84
N MET A 249 2.40 -9.22 -21.92
CA MET A 249 3.65 -8.45 -21.99
C MET A 249 3.84 -7.69 -20.69
N TYR A 250 4.96 -7.92 -20.03
CA TYR A 250 5.36 -7.22 -18.84
C TYR A 250 6.30 -6.09 -19.24
N ALA A 251 6.16 -4.91 -18.62
CA ALA A 251 6.97 -3.77 -19.00
C ALA A 251 7.27 -2.85 -17.82
N THR A 252 8.48 -2.31 -17.77
CA THR A 252 8.89 -1.27 -16.82
C THR A 252 8.83 0.11 -17.47
N THR A 253 8.60 1.14 -16.67
CA THR A 253 8.38 2.52 -17.15
C THR A 253 9.35 3.51 -16.50
N THR A 254 9.55 4.66 -17.14
CA THR A 254 10.37 5.77 -16.60
C THR A 254 9.67 6.59 -15.51
N THR A 255 8.40 6.31 -15.18
CA THR A 255 7.64 7.12 -14.23
C THR A 255 7.92 6.75 -12.79
N GLU A 256 8.03 7.78 -11.95
CA GLU A 256 8.08 7.63 -10.49
C GLU A 256 6.66 7.43 -9.88
N THR A 257 5.62 7.79 -10.62
CA THR A 257 4.22 7.56 -10.24
C THR A 257 3.69 6.25 -10.81
N PRO A 258 2.83 5.50 -10.08
CA PRO A 258 2.20 4.29 -10.57
C PRO A 258 1.43 4.46 -11.90
N PRO A 259 1.33 3.40 -12.72
CA PRO A 259 1.95 2.09 -12.55
C PRO A 259 3.41 2.09 -13.03
N GLN A 260 4.36 1.71 -12.16
CA GLN A 260 5.78 1.64 -12.54
C GLN A 260 6.09 0.40 -13.40
N VAL A 261 5.33 -0.68 -13.18
CA VAL A 261 5.37 -1.93 -13.94
C VAL A 261 3.96 -2.22 -14.46
N ARG A 262 3.85 -2.74 -15.69
CA ARG A 262 2.57 -3.01 -16.36
C ARG A 262 2.51 -4.46 -16.83
N LYS A 263 1.34 -5.10 -16.75
CA LYS A 263 1.03 -6.41 -17.35
C LYS A 263 -0.02 -6.21 -18.42
N ILE A 264 0.42 -6.20 -19.67
CA ILE A 264 -0.36 -5.75 -20.82
C ILE A 264 -0.89 -6.98 -21.56
N ASN A 265 -2.21 -7.10 -21.68
CA ASN A 265 -2.84 -8.15 -22.49
C ASN A 265 -2.71 -7.89 -23.99
N ILE A 266 -3.01 -8.91 -24.80
CA ILE A 266 -3.00 -8.88 -26.27
C ILE A 266 -3.77 -7.68 -26.88
N GLY A 267 -4.76 -7.14 -26.17
CA GLY A 267 -5.51 -5.95 -26.58
C GLY A 267 -4.77 -4.61 -26.34
N GLY A 268 -3.56 -4.64 -25.79
CA GLY A 268 -2.78 -3.45 -25.43
C GLY A 268 -3.25 -2.74 -24.15
N SER A 269 -4.11 -3.39 -23.34
CA SER A 269 -4.60 -2.84 -22.07
C SER A 269 -3.88 -3.45 -20.88
N ASP A 270 -3.67 -2.63 -19.85
CA ASP A 270 -3.13 -3.11 -18.58
C ASP A 270 -4.15 -3.98 -17.85
N VAL A 271 -3.70 -5.12 -17.34
CA VAL A 271 -4.52 -6.10 -16.63
C VAL A 271 -4.20 -6.12 -15.15
N LEU A 272 -3.00 -5.71 -14.75
CA LEU A 272 -2.72 -5.39 -13.34
C LEU A 272 -3.32 -4.02 -13.05
N TYR A 273 -4.10 -3.94 -11.97
CA TYR A 273 -4.95 -2.82 -11.59
C TYR A 273 -4.34 -1.45 -11.92
N GLY A 274 -5.06 -0.64 -12.71
CA GLY A 274 -4.60 0.62 -13.28
C GLY A 274 -4.33 1.75 -12.27
N ALA A 275 -3.30 1.53 -11.44
CA ALA A 275 -2.60 2.44 -10.51
C ALA A 275 -1.81 1.66 -9.42
N TYR A 276 -1.60 0.33 -9.53
CA TYR A 276 -0.91 -0.43 -8.48
C TYR A 276 0.50 0.11 -8.25
N ASP A 277 0.80 0.40 -6.98
CA ASP A 277 2.09 0.92 -6.56
C ASP A 277 3.00 -0.22 -6.12
N PHE A 278 3.98 -0.54 -6.95
CA PHE A 278 4.97 -1.59 -6.67
C PHE A 278 6.04 -1.17 -5.66
N ARG A 279 6.03 0.09 -5.21
CA ARG A 279 7.04 0.61 -4.29
C ARG A 279 6.94 -0.05 -2.92
N ASP A 280 8.10 -0.30 -2.34
CA ASP A 280 8.25 -0.76 -0.96
C ASP A 280 8.14 0.43 0.00
N GLY A 281 6.98 0.54 0.64
CA GLY A 281 6.68 1.58 1.63
C GLY A 281 7.69 1.64 2.78
N SER A 282 8.24 0.49 3.18
CA SER A 282 9.20 0.38 4.28
C SER A 282 10.56 1.04 3.99
N ILE A 283 10.91 1.18 2.72
CA ILE A 283 12.14 1.85 2.28
C ILE A 283 11.86 3.32 1.97
N THR A 284 10.78 3.59 1.23
CA THR A 284 10.47 4.93 0.72
C THR A 284 10.12 5.95 1.81
N SER A 285 9.58 5.52 2.95
CA SER A 285 9.17 6.42 4.04
C SER A 285 10.33 7.20 4.68
N ASN A 286 11.56 6.69 4.56
CA ASN A 286 12.75 7.20 5.24
C ASN A 286 13.89 7.60 4.29
N SER A 287 13.65 7.64 2.97
CA SER A 287 14.72 7.74 1.97
C SER A 287 14.63 8.97 1.07
N SER A 288 15.79 9.51 0.68
CA SER A 288 15.91 10.63 -0.26
C SER A 288 15.80 10.24 -1.74
N TYR A 289 15.66 8.95 -2.08
CA TYR A 289 15.64 8.46 -3.46
C TYR A 289 14.36 7.69 -3.76
N ASN A 290 13.76 7.96 -4.92
CA ASN A 290 12.65 7.17 -5.44
C ASN A 290 13.14 5.81 -5.93
N GLN A 291 12.36 4.75 -5.69
CA GLN A 291 12.62 3.43 -6.26
C GLN A 291 12.47 3.47 -7.78
N VAL A 292 13.36 2.76 -8.49
CA VAL A 292 13.38 2.73 -9.96
C VAL A 292 13.49 1.27 -10.40
N PHE A 293 12.37 0.73 -10.86
CA PHE A 293 12.32 -0.61 -11.44
C PHE A 293 12.88 -0.59 -12.85
N CYS A 294 13.95 -1.35 -13.09
CA CYS A 294 14.66 -1.30 -14.37
C CYS A 294 14.33 -2.48 -15.29
N ASP A 295 14.00 -3.65 -14.74
CA ASP A 295 13.71 -4.84 -15.53
C ASP A 295 12.70 -5.76 -14.83
N VAL A 296 12.05 -6.61 -15.62
CA VAL A 296 10.99 -7.55 -15.21
C VAL A 296 11.13 -8.85 -16.00
N THR A 297 10.95 -9.98 -15.31
CA THR A 297 10.91 -11.31 -15.92
C THR A 297 9.80 -12.13 -15.27
N VAL A 298 9.46 -13.28 -15.84
CA VAL A 298 8.46 -14.22 -15.30
C VAL A 298 9.13 -15.57 -15.14
N ASP A 299 8.92 -16.20 -13.99
CA ASP A 299 9.45 -17.53 -13.73
C ASP A 299 8.55 -18.65 -14.30
N LYS A 300 9.00 -19.90 -14.16
CA LYS A 300 8.24 -21.09 -14.59
C LYS A 300 6.92 -21.33 -13.85
N TYR A 301 6.69 -20.63 -12.74
CA TYR A 301 5.47 -20.71 -11.93
C TYR A 301 4.52 -19.55 -12.25
N ASN A 302 4.81 -18.75 -13.28
CA ASN A 302 4.14 -17.51 -13.65
C ASN A 302 4.19 -16.40 -12.58
N ASN A 303 5.17 -16.46 -11.68
CA ASN A 303 5.44 -15.36 -10.77
C ASN A 303 6.25 -14.28 -11.51
N MET A 304 5.87 -13.03 -11.29
CA MET A 304 6.57 -11.88 -11.84
C MET A 304 7.69 -11.46 -10.90
N LEU A 305 8.92 -11.36 -11.42
CA LEU A 305 10.07 -10.84 -10.70
C LEU A 305 10.46 -9.48 -11.25
N ILE A 306 10.63 -8.51 -10.36
CA ILE A 306 11.01 -7.13 -10.70
C ILE A 306 12.27 -6.76 -9.94
N VAL A 307 13.23 -6.14 -10.62
CA VAL A 307 14.47 -5.63 -10.00
C VAL A 307 14.45 -4.12 -9.88
N ASP A 308 14.77 -3.62 -8.69
CA ASP A 308 14.99 -2.21 -8.39
C ASP A 308 16.48 -1.85 -8.46
N ARG A 309 16.77 -0.82 -9.25
CA ARG A 309 18.11 -0.30 -9.49
C ARG A 309 18.68 0.46 -8.30
N MET A 310 17.85 1.20 -7.57
CA MET A 310 18.34 2.17 -6.59
C MET A 310 18.77 1.53 -5.27
N TYR A 311 18.02 0.55 -4.80
CA TYR A 311 18.26 -0.18 -3.55
C TYR A 311 18.78 -1.59 -3.78
N GLY A 312 18.86 -2.06 -5.03
CA GLY A 312 19.32 -3.41 -5.34
C GLY A 312 18.42 -4.45 -4.70
N ARG A 313 17.09 -4.24 -4.79
CA ARG A 313 16.07 -5.16 -4.29
C ARG A 313 15.44 -5.90 -5.45
N ILE A 314 15.08 -7.15 -5.22
CA ILE A 314 14.30 -7.99 -6.12
C ILE A 314 12.98 -8.28 -5.42
N TYR A 315 11.88 -8.13 -6.13
CA TYR A 315 10.54 -8.38 -5.63
C TYR A 315 9.87 -9.42 -6.50
N GLU A 316 9.28 -10.43 -5.88
CA GLU A 316 8.54 -11.48 -6.54
C GLU A 316 7.06 -11.40 -6.19
N TYR A 317 6.20 -11.52 -7.21
CA TYR A 317 4.76 -11.41 -7.10
C TYR A 317 4.06 -12.59 -7.77
N ASP A 318 2.99 -13.11 -7.17
CA ASP A 318 2.16 -14.13 -7.82
C ASP A 318 1.35 -13.56 -8.99
N GLU A 319 0.67 -14.44 -9.75
CA GLU A 319 -0.19 -14.05 -10.87
C GLU A 319 -1.31 -13.06 -10.50
N ARG A 320 -1.69 -13.02 -9.21
CA ARG A 320 -2.74 -12.16 -8.66
C ARG A 320 -2.21 -10.79 -8.20
N GLY A 321 -0.89 -10.61 -8.17
CA GLY A 321 -0.23 -9.38 -7.73
C GLY A 321 0.13 -9.35 -6.24
N ASN A 322 0.00 -10.46 -5.51
CA ASN A 322 0.43 -10.56 -4.11
C ASN A 322 1.96 -10.65 -4.05
N ASN A 323 2.62 -9.85 -3.21
CA ASN A 323 4.05 -9.98 -3.01
C ASN A 323 4.35 -11.28 -2.26
N LEU A 324 5.14 -12.15 -2.88
CA LEU A 324 5.62 -13.39 -2.26
C LEU A 324 6.86 -13.10 -1.43
N PHE A 325 7.85 -12.45 -2.05
CA PHE A 325 9.17 -12.22 -1.48
C PHE A 325 9.76 -10.88 -1.91
N ALA A 326 10.68 -10.39 -1.09
CA ALA A 326 11.58 -9.28 -1.36
C ALA A 326 12.97 -9.61 -0.78
N PHE A 327 14.02 -9.47 -1.59
CA PHE A 327 15.39 -9.82 -1.21
C PHE A 327 16.44 -9.03 -2.02
N GLY A 328 17.72 -9.33 -1.81
CA GLY A 328 18.85 -8.61 -2.42
C GLY A 328 19.21 -7.35 -1.62
N THR A 329 20.37 -6.73 -1.90
CA THR A 329 20.72 -5.41 -1.35
C THR A 329 21.75 -4.71 -2.23
N ARG A 330 21.71 -3.38 -2.27
CA ARG A 330 22.74 -2.59 -2.93
C ARG A 330 24.11 -2.79 -2.28
N GLY A 331 25.12 -2.97 -3.12
CA GLY A 331 26.52 -3.03 -2.71
C GLY A 331 27.37 -3.75 -3.75
N THR A 332 28.66 -3.90 -3.45
CA THR A 332 29.63 -4.56 -4.35
C THR A 332 30.18 -5.87 -3.76
N GLY A 333 29.77 -6.23 -2.53
CA GLY A 333 30.15 -7.49 -1.90
C GLY A 333 29.47 -8.70 -2.54
N TYR A 334 29.92 -9.90 -2.17
CA TYR A 334 29.33 -11.16 -2.65
C TYR A 334 27.83 -11.20 -2.34
N GLY A 335 26.99 -11.46 -3.36
CA GLY A 335 25.53 -11.47 -3.23
C GLY A 335 24.84 -10.11 -3.15
N GLN A 336 25.61 -9.01 -3.20
CA GLN A 336 25.05 -7.65 -3.30
C GLN A 336 24.94 -7.22 -4.77
N LEU A 337 24.05 -6.26 -5.04
CA LEU A 337 23.73 -5.78 -6.37
C LEU A 337 24.31 -4.38 -6.60
N SER A 338 25.09 -4.22 -7.66
CA SER A 338 25.79 -2.98 -7.98
C SER A 338 25.26 -2.38 -9.28
N TYR A 339 24.21 -1.55 -9.15
CA TYR A 339 23.48 -0.95 -10.27
C TYR A 339 22.93 -2.03 -11.22
N PRO A 340 21.96 -2.84 -10.74
CA PRO A 340 21.39 -3.90 -11.56
C PRO A 340 20.63 -3.31 -12.75
N VAL A 341 20.74 -3.97 -13.90
CA VAL A 341 20.14 -3.51 -15.16
C VAL A 341 19.25 -4.55 -15.83
N SER A 342 19.49 -5.83 -15.60
CA SER A 342 18.69 -6.91 -16.16
C SER A 342 18.49 -8.06 -15.17
N ILE A 343 17.33 -8.69 -15.24
CA ILE A 343 16.91 -9.85 -14.45
C ILE A 343 16.40 -10.96 -15.37
N GLU A 344 16.87 -12.19 -15.17
CA GLU A 344 16.37 -13.38 -15.88
C GLU A 344 16.22 -14.57 -14.94
N THR A 345 15.40 -15.54 -15.33
CA THR A 345 15.23 -16.80 -14.59
C THR A 345 15.54 -18.02 -15.46
N ASP A 346 15.85 -19.15 -14.84
CA ASP A 346 16.03 -20.43 -15.54
C ASP A 346 14.98 -21.48 -15.14
N TYR A 347 14.96 -22.61 -15.84
CA TYR A 347 14.05 -23.74 -15.57
C TYR A 347 14.20 -24.35 -14.16
N ARG A 348 15.30 -24.07 -13.47
CA ARG A 348 15.55 -24.51 -12.08
C ARG A 348 15.00 -23.51 -11.06
N GLY A 349 14.47 -22.38 -11.49
CA GLY A 349 14.00 -21.29 -10.63
C GLY A 349 15.12 -20.39 -10.11
N ARG A 350 16.34 -20.47 -10.67
CA ARG A 350 17.42 -19.55 -10.28
C ARG A 350 17.18 -18.17 -10.89
N VAL A 351 17.56 -17.13 -10.15
CA VAL A 351 17.41 -15.73 -10.58
C VAL A 351 18.78 -15.15 -10.85
N TYR A 352 18.97 -14.57 -12.04
CA TYR A 352 20.22 -14.00 -12.50
C TYR A 352 20.08 -12.49 -12.62
N ILE A 353 21.03 -11.76 -12.02
CA ILE A 353 21.05 -10.30 -12.06
C ILE A 353 22.33 -9.83 -12.71
N LEU A 354 22.20 -9.08 -13.81
CA LEU A 354 23.31 -8.41 -14.46
C LEU A 354 23.60 -7.07 -13.76
N ASN A 355 24.80 -6.92 -13.22
CA ASN A 355 25.25 -5.70 -12.55
C ASN A 355 26.12 -4.84 -13.47
N LYS A 356 25.66 -3.63 -13.78
CA LYS A 356 26.35 -2.76 -14.74
C LYS A 356 27.71 -2.28 -14.25
N THR A 357 27.81 -1.85 -13.00
CA THR A 357 29.03 -1.20 -12.48
C THR A 357 30.16 -2.18 -12.23
N THR A 358 29.85 -3.36 -11.67
CA THR A 358 30.83 -4.41 -11.44
C THR A 358 31.12 -5.20 -12.72
N GLY A 359 30.16 -5.28 -13.65
CA GLY A 359 30.29 -6.07 -14.86
C GLY A 359 30.28 -7.57 -14.57
N ASN A 360 29.44 -8.00 -13.63
CA ASN A 360 29.31 -9.40 -13.20
C ASN A 360 27.83 -9.82 -13.15
N ILE A 361 27.58 -11.12 -13.05
CA ILE A 361 26.23 -11.67 -12.87
C ILE A 361 26.12 -12.27 -11.47
N THR A 362 25.15 -11.83 -10.68
CA THR A 362 24.83 -12.43 -9.38
C THR A 362 23.70 -13.45 -9.56
N VAL A 363 23.91 -14.68 -9.11
CA VAL A 363 22.95 -15.78 -9.23
C VAL A 363 22.37 -16.13 -7.86
N PHE A 364 21.05 -16.12 -7.76
CA PHE A 364 20.29 -16.54 -6.58
C PHE A 364 19.60 -17.87 -6.86
N THR A 365 19.47 -18.71 -5.84
CA THR A 365 18.75 -19.99 -5.90
C THR A 365 17.65 -19.98 -4.83
N PRO A 366 16.45 -20.49 -5.16
CA PRO A 366 15.36 -20.60 -4.20
C PRO A 366 15.75 -21.60 -3.10
N THR A 367 15.30 -21.34 -1.89
CA THR A 367 15.42 -22.27 -0.77
C THR A 367 14.17 -23.15 -0.69
N ASP A 368 14.21 -24.16 0.17
CA ASP A 368 13.05 -24.97 0.53
C ASP A 368 11.84 -24.11 0.97
N PHE A 369 12.05 -22.90 1.49
CA PHE A 369 10.96 -22.01 1.89
C PHE A 369 10.28 -21.33 0.69
N ALA A 370 11.05 -20.94 -0.34
CA ALA A 370 10.45 -20.41 -1.57
C ALA A 370 9.72 -21.51 -2.34
N ASP A 371 10.34 -22.70 -2.47
CA ASP A 371 9.79 -23.83 -3.22
C ASP A 371 8.40 -24.26 -2.70
N ILE A 372 8.21 -24.36 -1.38
CA ILE A 372 6.90 -24.73 -0.81
C ILE A 372 5.82 -23.68 -1.09
N ILE A 373 6.17 -22.39 -1.14
CA ILE A 373 5.21 -21.32 -1.41
C ILE A 373 4.85 -21.30 -2.90
N HIS A 374 5.84 -21.51 -3.77
CA HIS A 374 5.60 -21.71 -5.20
C HIS A 374 4.67 -22.90 -5.45
N GLU A 375 4.95 -24.04 -4.84
CA GLU A 375 4.10 -25.24 -4.93
C GLU A 375 2.68 -24.97 -4.42
N ALA A 376 2.54 -24.33 -3.25
CA ALA A 376 1.24 -24.00 -2.69
C ALA A 376 0.41 -23.09 -3.61
N ASN A 377 1.05 -22.10 -4.24
CA ASN A 377 0.41 -21.20 -5.20
C ASN A 377 0.01 -21.91 -6.51
N VAL A 378 0.88 -22.77 -7.06
CA VAL A 378 0.56 -23.55 -8.26
C VAL A 378 -0.62 -24.49 -8.01
N LEU A 379 -0.63 -25.20 -6.88
CA LEU A 379 -1.77 -26.04 -6.51
C LEU A 379 -3.06 -25.22 -6.33
N TYR A 380 -2.94 -24.01 -5.78
CA TYR A 380 -4.08 -23.11 -5.63
C TYR A 380 -4.63 -22.63 -6.98
N SER A 381 -3.76 -22.26 -7.93
CA SER A 381 -4.16 -21.79 -9.27
C SER A 381 -4.75 -22.91 -10.13
N GLU A 382 -4.27 -24.15 -9.98
CA GLU A 382 -4.84 -25.35 -10.60
C GLU A 382 -6.20 -25.78 -9.99
N GLY A 383 -6.64 -25.14 -8.90
CA GLY A 383 -7.88 -25.46 -8.21
C GLY A 383 -7.79 -26.64 -7.24
N LYS A 384 -6.58 -27.14 -6.96
CA LYS A 384 -6.30 -28.21 -5.98
C LYS A 384 -6.19 -27.63 -4.56
N TYR A 385 -7.29 -27.04 -4.09
CA TYR A 385 -7.31 -26.29 -2.84
C TYR A 385 -6.95 -27.10 -1.60
N GLN A 386 -7.35 -28.38 -1.53
CA GLN A 386 -7.03 -29.24 -0.37
C GLN A 386 -5.53 -29.53 -0.26
N GLU A 387 -4.90 -29.84 -1.39
CA GLU A 387 -3.45 -30.08 -1.43
C GLU A 387 -2.69 -28.79 -1.11
N SER A 388 -3.13 -27.67 -1.70
CA SER A 388 -2.57 -26.34 -1.42
C SER A 388 -2.65 -25.98 0.08
N LYS A 389 -3.79 -26.22 0.74
CA LYS A 389 -4.01 -25.94 2.18
C LYS A 389 -2.96 -26.62 3.06
N VAL A 390 -2.68 -27.91 2.80
CA VAL A 390 -1.69 -28.69 3.55
C VAL A 390 -0.29 -28.07 3.43
N ILE A 391 0.07 -27.56 2.25
CA ILE A 391 1.36 -26.89 2.06
C ILE A 391 1.37 -25.51 2.75
N TRP A 392 0.28 -24.75 2.69
CA TRP A 392 0.18 -23.47 3.41
C TRP A 392 0.29 -23.63 4.94
N GLU A 393 -0.26 -24.71 5.50
CA GLU A 393 -0.09 -25.04 6.92
C GLU A 393 1.39 -25.25 7.28
N GLN A 394 2.18 -25.91 6.41
CA GLN A 394 3.63 -26.06 6.58
C GLN A 394 4.38 -24.71 6.49
N VAL A 395 3.90 -23.77 5.66
CA VAL A 395 4.48 -22.42 5.58
C VAL A 395 4.30 -21.69 6.91
N ILE A 396 3.13 -21.78 7.54
CA ILE A 396 2.85 -21.15 8.83
C ILE A 396 3.73 -21.77 9.93
N GLU A 397 3.98 -23.08 9.92
CA GLU A 397 4.91 -23.72 10.86
C GLU A 397 6.35 -23.15 10.78
N LYS A 398 6.77 -22.72 9.58
CA LYS A 398 8.08 -22.10 9.34
C LYS A 398 8.06 -20.59 9.61
N SER A 399 6.91 -19.93 9.44
CA SER A 399 6.73 -18.50 9.60
C SER A 399 5.29 -18.18 10.05
N ASN A 400 5.08 -18.13 11.37
CA ASN A 400 3.76 -17.95 11.98
C ASN A 400 3.03 -16.66 11.57
N TYR A 401 3.72 -15.69 10.94
CA TYR A 401 3.15 -14.39 10.55
C TYR A 401 3.18 -14.16 9.04
N TYR A 402 3.28 -15.22 8.23
CA TYR A 402 3.16 -15.10 6.78
C TYR A 402 1.69 -14.94 6.39
N THR A 403 1.22 -13.68 6.39
CA THR A 403 -0.20 -13.31 6.23
C THR A 403 -0.83 -13.85 4.95
N LEU A 404 -0.06 -14.00 3.87
CA LEU A 404 -0.56 -14.59 2.62
C LEU A 404 -0.97 -16.07 2.81
N ALA A 405 -0.24 -16.85 3.62
CA ALA A 405 -0.63 -18.22 3.94
C ALA A 405 -1.95 -18.25 4.73
N LEU A 406 -2.06 -17.41 5.77
CA LEU A 406 -3.28 -17.28 6.58
C LEU A 406 -4.49 -16.92 5.72
N ILE A 407 -4.34 -15.94 4.82
CA ILE A 407 -5.40 -15.52 3.89
C ILE A 407 -5.77 -16.66 2.93
N ASN A 408 -4.80 -17.35 2.34
CA ASN A 408 -5.09 -18.45 1.41
C ASN A 408 -5.81 -19.61 2.13
N ILE A 409 -5.40 -19.98 3.35
CA ILE A 409 -6.10 -21.01 4.15
C ILE A 409 -7.52 -20.56 4.48
N GLY A 410 -7.71 -19.33 4.96
CA GLY A 410 -9.04 -18.78 5.23
C GLY A 410 -9.95 -18.80 4.00
N ASN A 411 -9.42 -18.43 2.83
CA ASN A 411 -10.16 -18.48 1.57
C ASN A 411 -10.54 -19.92 1.17
N ILE A 412 -9.68 -20.90 1.43
CA ILE A 412 -9.97 -22.32 1.19
C ILE A 412 -11.09 -22.80 2.13
N LEU A 413 -11.03 -22.44 3.41
CA LEU A 413 -12.07 -22.78 4.40
C LEU A 413 -13.43 -22.14 4.05
N MET A 414 -13.45 -20.89 3.58
CA MET A 414 -14.68 -20.26 3.09
C MET A 414 -15.29 -21.05 1.93
N ARG A 415 -14.47 -21.58 1.01
CA ARG A 415 -14.96 -22.43 -0.11
C ARG A 415 -15.51 -23.76 0.38
N GLU A 416 -15.08 -24.24 1.53
CA GLU A 416 -15.59 -25.44 2.21
C GLU A 416 -16.88 -25.15 3.01
N ASN A 417 -17.31 -23.89 3.12
CA ASN A 417 -18.35 -23.38 4.03
C ASN A 417 -17.97 -23.48 5.52
N GLU A 418 -16.68 -23.61 5.85
CA GLU A 418 -16.17 -23.55 7.22
C GLU A 418 -15.87 -22.10 7.63
N ASN A 419 -16.89 -21.23 7.54
CA ASN A 419 -16.72 -19.79 7.70
C ASN A 419 -16.26 -19.37 9.11
N ASP A 420 -16.71 -20.08 10.15
CA ASP A 420 -16.29 -19.84 11.54
C ASP A 420 -14.79 -20.11 11.75
N ALA A 421 -14.22 -21.10 11.07
CA ALA A 421 -12.79 -21.34 11.10
C ALA A 421 -12.04 -20.31 10.24
N ALA A 422 -12.58 -19.99 9.06
CA ALA A 422 -11.97 -19.04 8.14
C ALA A 422 -11.77 -17.65 8.74
N ILE A 423 -12.75 -17.14 9.50
CA ILE A 423 -12.68 -15.79 10.07
C ILE A 423 -11.53 -15.64 11.08
N GLU A 424 -11.19 -16.69 11.82
CA GLU A 424 -10.07 -16.68 12.77
C GLU A 424 -8.74 -16.49 12.03
N TYR A 425 -8.54 -17.17 10.89
CA TYR A 425 -7.36 -16.95 10.05
C TYR A 425 -7.28 -15.52 9.51
N PHE A 426 -8.41 -14.89 9.17
CA PHE A 426 -8.42 -13.49 8.72
C PHE A 426 -8.17 -12.49 9.84
N TYR A 427 -8.58 -12.80 11.08
CA TYR A 427 -8.21 -12.03 12.27
C TYR A 427 -6.71 -12.11 12.54
N GLU A 428 -6.12 -13.31 12.47
CA GLU A 428 -4.67 -13.50 12.61
C GLU A 428 -3.89 -12.82 11.48
N ALA A 429 -4.44 -12.79 10.27
CA ALA A 429 -3.85 -12.10 9.12
C ALA A 429 -4.01 -10.56 9.17
N GLU A 430 -4.69 -10.03 10.19
CA GLU A 430 -5.03 -8.60 10.33
C GLU A 430 -5.80 -8.04 9.11
N ASN A 431 -6.57 -8.90 8.43
CA ASN A 431 -7.26 -8.55 7.18
C ASN A 431 -8.77 -8.33 7.38
N ALA A 432 -9.17 -7.07 7.58
CA ALA A 432 -10.56 -6.69 7.77
C ALA A 432 -11.47 -6.97 6.57
N THR A 433 -10.94 -6.96 5.34
CA THR A 433 -11.73 -7.18 4.12
C THR A 433 -12.21 -8.63 4.08
N TYR A 434 -11.29 -9.58 4.13
CA TYR A 434 -11.67 -11.00 4.12
C TYR A 434 -12.41 -11.41 5.39
N ALA A 435 -12.07 -10.83 6.55
CA ALA A 435 -12.85 -11.04 7.78
C ALA A 435 -14.31 -10.55 7.62
N SER A 436 -14.54 -9.45 6.90
CA SER A 436 -15.88 -8.96 6.61
C SER A 436 -16.64 -9.87 5.65
N GLU A 437 -15.97 -10.46 4.66
CA GLU A 437 -16.58 -11.41 3.72
C GLU A 437 -16.99 -12.70 4.44
N ALA A 438 -16.11 -13.27 5.28
CA ALA A 438 -16.44 -14.42 6.11
C ALA A 438 -17.58 -14.12 7.09
N PHE A 439 -17.55 -12.95 7.75
CA PHE A 439 -18.61 -12.53 8.65
C PHE A 439 -19.96 -12.37 7.93
N GLU A 440 -19.97 -11.92 6.67
CA GLU A 440 -21.19 -11.80 5.88
C GLU A 440 -21.87 -13.16 5.69
N GLU A 441 -21.09 -14.21 5.38
CA GLU A 441 -21.60 -15.58 5.23
C GLU A 441 -22.10 -16.15 6.57
N ILE A 442 -21.30 -16.04 7.65
CA ILE A 442 -21.71 -16.48 9.00
C ILE A 442 -23.04 -15.83 9.41
N ARG A 443 -23.16 -14.52 9.20
CA ARG A 443 -24.37 -13.76 9.53
C ARG A 443 -25.54 -14.17 8.65
N SER A 444 -25.31 -14.41 7.37
CA SER A 444 -26.33 -14.86 6.41
C SER A 444 -26.92 -16.21 6.84
N ASP A 445 -26.07 -17.16 7.23
CA ASP A 445 -26.49 -18.47 7.72
C ASP A 445 -27.27 -18.36 9.03
N PHE A 446 -26.77 -17.58 10.00
CA PHE A 446 -27.49 -17.29 11.25
C PHE A 446 -28.89 -16.70 10.98
N LEU A 447 -28.99 -15.72 10.08
CA LEU A 447 -30.26 -15.09 9.73
C LEU A 447 -31.21 -16.07 9.06
N ARG A 448 -30.73 -16.95 8.17
CA ARG A 448 -31.55 -17.97 7.51
C ARG A 448 -32.11 -18.96 8.52
N GLU A 449 -31.29 -19.44 9.46
CA GLU A 449 -31.71 -20.42 10.47
C GLU A 449 -32.68 -19.82 11.50
N HIS A 450 -32.50 -18.55 11.88
CA HIS A 450 -33.27 -17.92 12.96
C HIS A 450 -34.35 -16.94 12.50
N PHE A 451 -34.57 -16.78 11.19
CA PHE A 451 -35.47 -15.77 10.62
C PHE A 451 -36.85 -15.73 11.29
N SER A 452 -37.53 -16.88 11.39
CA SER A 452 -38.87 -16.97 11.98
C SER A 452 -38.87 -16.60 13.46
N THR A 453 -37.88 -17.06 14.22
CA THR A 453 -37.75 -16.77 15.65
C THR A 453 -37.52 -15.28 15.88
N ILE A 454 -36.66 -14.65 15.08
CA ILE A 454 -36.38 -13.21 15.15
C ILE A 454 -37.66 -12.41 14.91
N ILE A 455 -38.44 -12.73 13.87
CA ILE A 455 -39.71 -12.05 13.58
C ILE A 455 -40.70 -12.19 14.74
N ILE A 456 -40.85 -13.40 15.29
CA ILE A 456 -41.74 -13.65 16.42
C ILE A 456 -41.33 -12.80 17.62
N VAL A 457 -40.03 -12.76 17.95
CA VAL A 457 -39.50 -11.95 19.05
C VAL A 457 -39.79 -10.46 18.82
N VAL A 458 -39.55 -9.95 17.62
CA VAL A 458 -39.83 -8.54 17.27
C VAL A 458 -41.31 -8.21 17.43
N VAL A 459 -42.21 -9.07 16.94
CA VAL A 459 -43.66 -8.88 17.07
C VAL A 459 -44.09 -8.92 18.53
N VAL A 460 -43.57 -9.86 19.33
CA VAL A 460 -43.87 -9.95 20.77
C VAL A 460 -43.37 -8.72 21.51
N LEU A 461 -42.14 -8.26 21.25
CA LEU A 461 -41.60 -7.04 21.85
C LEU A 461 -42.45 -5.81 21.48
N LEU A 462 -42.90 -5.71 20.23
CA LEU A 462 -43.78 -4.63 19.78
C LEU A 462 -45.14 -4.68 20.48
N LEU A 463 -45.75 -5.87 20.60
CA LEU A 463 -47.00 -6.05 21.35
C LEU A 463 -46.85 -5.70 22.83
N VAL A 464 -45.79 -6.18 23.49
CA VAL A 464 -45.47 -5.85 24.88
C VAL A 464 -45.28 -4.33 25.03
N TRP A 465 -44.58 -3.69 24.10
CA TRP A 465 -44.40 -2.24 24.11
C TRP A 465 -45.73 -1.49 23.94
N VAL A 466 -46.58 -1.89 22.99
CA VAL A 466 -47.92 -1.28 22.77
C VAL A 466 -48.81 -1.45 24.00
N VAL A 467 -48.83 -2.65 24.61
CA VAL A 467 -49.59 -2.93 25.83
C VAL A 467 -49.05 -2.10 26.99
N TRP A 468 -47.73 -2.04 27.16
CA TRP A 468 -47.09 -1.24 28.20
C TRP A 468 -47.39 0.25 28.06
N VAL A 469 -47.29 0.81 26.85
CA VAL A 469 -47.65 2.22 26.57
C VAL A 469 -49.13 2.46 26.87
N SER A 470 -50.00 1.53 26.48
CA SER A 470 -51.45 1.61 26.71
C SER A 470 -51.80 1.59 28.19
N ILE A 471 -51.21 0.67 28.97
CA ILE A 471 -51.35 0.60 30.43
C ILE A 471 -50.80 1.87 31.09
N LYS A 472 -49.63 2.35 30.66
CA LYS A 472 -49.01 3.57 31.20
C LYS A 472 -49.88 4.80 30.93
N LYS A 473 -50.48 4.91 29.74
CA LYS A 473 -51.41 5.99 29.36
C LYS A 473 -52.71 5.90 30.17
N ALA A 474 -53.27 4.70 30.35
CA ALA A 474 -54.45 4.47 31.18
C ALA A 474 -54.20 4.77 32.66
N ARG A 475 -53.07 4.33 33.22
CA ARG A 475 -52.65 4.64 34.60
C ARG A 475 -52.42 6.13 34.82
N ARG A 476 -51.75 6.84 33.89
CA ARG A 476 -51.58 8.29 33.97
C ARG A 476 -52.92 9.04 33.97
N ARG A 477 -53.90 8.58 33.17
CA ARG A 477 -55.27 9.15 33.16
C ARG A 477 -56.00 8.92 34.50
N LYS A 478 -55.82 7.75 35.13
CA LYS A 478 -56.55 7.37 36.35
C LYS A 478 -55.93 7.87 37.66
N TYR A 479 -54.60 7.86 37.78
CA TYR A 479 -53.89 8.11 39.04
C TYR A 479 -52.95 9.33 39.02
N GLY A 480 -52.89 10.05 37.89
CA GLY A 480 -51.94 11.15 37.71
C GLY A 480 -50.48 10.68 37.61
N PRO A 481 -49.52 11.62 37.51
CA PRO A 481 -48.09 11.29 37.51
C PRO A 481 -47.65 10.74 38.88
N PRO A 482 -46.81 9.69 38.94
CA PRO A 482 -46.32 9.15 40.20
C PRO A 482 -45.50 10.21 40.96
N LYS A 483 -45.63 10.26 42.29
CA LYS A 483 -44.83 11.13 43.17
C LYS A 483 -43.34 10.82 43.01
N GLU A 484 -42.52 11.85 42.84
CA GLU A 484 -41.06 11.68 42.73
C GLU A 484 -40.46 11.23 44.06
N LYS A 485 -39.68 10.14 44.02
CA LYS A 485 -38.83 9.73 45.15
C LYS A 485 -37.46 10.39 44.98
N HIS A 486 -36.87 10.95 46.02
CA HIS A 486 -35.55 11.58 45.96
C HIS A 486 -34.45 10.59 46.36
N ASN A 487 -33.96 9.82 45.39
CA ASN A 487 -32.83 8.89 45.55
C ASN A 487 -31.76 9.20 44.49
N VAL A 488 -30.58 8.55 44.58
CA VAL A 488 -29.47 8.73 43.61
C VAL A 488 -29.91 8.54 42.15
N PHE A 489 -30.78 7.58 41.86
CA PHE A 489 -31.38 7.38 40.53
C PHE A 489 -32.13 8.60 40.00
N THR A 490 -32.74 9.40 40.89
CA THR A 490 -33.46 10.62 40.53
C THR A 490 -32.50 11.71 40.08
N VAL A 491 -31.30 11.79 40.68
CA VAL A 491 -30.24 12.72 40.27
C VAL A 491 -29.73 12.37 38.87
N ILE A 492 -29.40 11.10 38.62
CA ILE A 492 -28.94 10.60 37.31
C ILE A 492 -30.02 10.83 36.24
N ARG A 493 -31.26 10.44 36.54
CA ARG A 493 -32.40 10.64 35.63
C ARG A 493 -32.61 12.12 35.31
N ASN A 494 -32.49 13.01 36.30
CA ASN A 494 -32.67 14.44 36.09
C ASN A 494 -31.53 15.05 35.26
N PHE A 495 -30.29 14.59 35.45
CA PHE A 495 -29.15 14.96 34.60
C PHE A 495 -29.40 14.59 33.12
N PHE A 496 -29.71 13.32 32.84
CA PHE A 496 -30.00 12.88 31.47
C PHE A 496 -31.26 13.53 30.89
N LYS A 497 -32.26 13.84 31.73
CA LYS A 497 -33.44 14.61 31.32
C LYS A 497 -33.07 16.04 30.89
N ARG A 498 -32.09 16.68 31.52
CA ARG A 498 -31.57 17.99 31.09
C ARG A 498 -30.82 17.90 29.76
N VAL A 499 -29.87 16.96 29.64
CA VAL A 499 -29.10 16.74 28.41
C VAL A 499 -30.04 16.45 27.22
N THR A 500 -30.97 15.51 27.38
CA THR A 500 -31.96 15.18 26.34
C THR A 500 -32.99 16.29 26.10
N GLY A 501 -33.29 17.11 27.12
CA GLY A 501 -34.16 18.27 27.02
C GLY A 501 -33.57 19.33 26.09
N ILE A 502 -32.31 19.71 26.31
CA ILE A 502 -31.57 20.64 25.45
C ILE A 502 -31.44 20.06 24.03
N MET A 503 -31.18 18.75 23.90
CA MET A 503 -31.12 18.13 22.57
C MET A 503 -32.45 18.12 21.81
N ARG A 504 -33.62 18.18 22.47
CA ARG A 504 -34.92 18.15 21.78
C ARG A 504 -35.48 19.55 21.56
N HIS A 505 -35.20 20.45 22.48
CA HIS A 505 -35.65 21.84 22.47
C HIS A 505 -34.44 22.75 22.73
N PRO A 506 -33.54 22.88 21.74
CA PRO A 506 -32.25 23.55 21.96
C PRO A 506 -32.40 25.04 22.27
N ILE A 507 -33.35 25.72 21.63
CA ILE A 507 -33.60 27.14 21.88
C ILE A 507 -34.00 27.38 23.34
N ASP A 508 -35.07 26.74 23.80
CA ASP A 508 -35.57 26.88 25.18
C ASP A 508 -34.52 26.41 26.20
N GLY A 509 -33.79 25.35 25.87
CA GLY A 509 -32.73 24.80 26.71
C GLY A 509 -31.57 25.77 26.93
N PHE A 510 -31.05 26.38 25.86
CA PHE A 510 -29.94 27.33 25.95
C PHE A 510 -30.37 28.70 26.50
N GLU A 511 -31.59 29.16 26.20
CA GLU A 511 -32.17 30.37 26.81
C GLU A 511 -32.39 30.16 28.33
N GLY A 512 -32.82 28.97 28.74
CA GLY A 512 -32.97 28.58 30.15
C GLY A 512 -31.65 28.60 30.93
N ILE A 513 -30.52 28.28 30.31
CA ILE A 513 -29.20 28.42 30.95
C ILE A 513 -28.94 29.87 31.34
N ARG A 514 -29.32 30.82 30.47
CA ARG A 514 -29.08 32.24 30.68
C ARG A 514 -30.11 32.90 31.60
N TYR A 515 -31.39 32.79 31.25
CA TYR A 515 -32.47 33.57 31.87
C TYR A 515 -33.06 32.89 33.11
N GLU A 516 -33.00 31.55 33.18
CA GLU A 516 -33.50 30.76 34.31
C GLU A 516 -32.37 30.17 35.17
N ASN A 517 -31.12 30.49 34.83
CA ASN A 517 -29.91 30.01 35.51
C ASN A 517 -29.82 28.48 35.59
N GLN A 518 -30.34 27.79 34.57
CA GLN A 518 -30.30 26.34 34.47
C GLN A 518 -28.87 25.85 34.19
N GLY A 519 -28.45 24.77 34.87
CA GLY A 519 -27.13 24.17 34.68
C GLY A 519 -26.06 24.66 35.67
N SER A 520 -25.18 23.75 36.07
CA SER A 520 -24.10 23.97 37.02
C SER A 520 -22.73 23.63 36.43
N TYR A 521 -21.66 24.16 37.04
CA TYR A 521 -20.29 23.72 36.72
C TYR A 521 -20.10 22.22 36.91
N GLY A 522 -20.79 21.63 37.89
CA GLY A 522 -20.80 20.17 38.11
C GLY A 522 -21.35 19.43 36.89
N ASP A 523 -22.48 19.89 36.33
CA ASP A 523 -23.05 19.29 35.12
C ASP A 523 -22.09 19.39 33.92
N MET A 524 -21.43 20.54 33.75
CA MET A 524 -20.44 20.75 32.69
C MET A 524 -19.28 19.74 32.79
N PHE A 525 -18.67 19.57 33.97
CA PHE A 525 -17.60 18.58 34.15
C PHE A 525 -18.10 17.15 33.93
N ILE A 526 -19.29 16.81 34.42
CA ILE A 526 -19.87 15.48 34.22
C ILE A 526 -20.09 15.20 32.73
N VAL A 527 -20.68 16.13 31.97
CA VAL A 527 -20.89 15.95 30.52
C VAL A 527 -19.56 15.76 29.80
N MET A 528 -18.56 16.61 30.06
CA MET A 528 -17.27 16.54 29.36
C MET A 528 -16.46 15.29 29.73
N ILE A 529 -16.44 14.89 31.01
CA ILE A 529 -15.77 13.65 31.44
C ILE A 529 -16.47 12.43 30.83
N LEU A 530 -17.81 12.38 30.88
CA LEU A 530 -18.56 11.27 30.27
C LEU A 530 -18.35 11.21 28.76
N TYR A 531 -18.35 12.36 28.08
CA TYR A 531 -18.03 12.42 26.66
C TYR A 531 -16.63 11.86 26.37
N ALA A 532 -15.60 12.32 27.07
CA ALA A 532 -14.23 11.83 26.88
C ALA A 532 -14.10 10.31 27.15
N LEU A 533 -14.73 9.82 28.23
CA LEU A 533 -14.76 8.38 28.53
C LEU A 533 -15.50 7.58 27.46
N ILE A 534 -16.61 8.11 26.94
CA ILE A 534 -17.37 7.46 25.86
C ILE A 534 -16.60 7.46 24.55
N THR A 535 -15.86 8.52 24.24
CA THR A 535 -14.97 8.56 23.08
C THR A 535 -13.90 7.47 23.19
N VAL A 536 -13.25 7.34 24.35
CA VAL A 536 -12.27 6.26 24.59
C VAL A 536 -12.94 4.88 24.47
N ALA A 537 -14.05 4.67 25.18
CA ALA A 537 -14.77 3.39 25.16
C ALA A 537 -15.26 3.02 23.75
N SER A 538 -15.71 4.00 22.96
CA SER A 538 -16.15 3.78 21.58
C SER A 538 -14.98 3.30 20.73
N ASN A 539 -13.79 3.89 20.83
CA ASN A 539 -12.62 3.43 20.07
C ASN A 539 -12.26 1.96 20.36
N TYR A 540 -12.39 1.50 21.62
CA TYR A 540 -12.21 0.08 21.95
C TYR A 540 -13.38 -0.82 21.50
N ALA A 541 -14.59 -0.26 21.45
CA ALA A 541 -15.81 -0.98 21.12
C ALA A 541 -16.06 -1.13 19.61
N VAL A 542 -15.37 -0.38 18.74
CA VAL A 542 -15.44 -0.60 17.28
C VAL A 542 -14.98 -2.02 16.96
N SER A 543 -15.72 -2.74 16.12
CA SER A 543 -15.37 -4.10 15.67
C SER A 543 -14.04 -4.12 14.91
N PHE A 544 -13.37 -5.27 14.88
CA PHE A 544 -12.11 -5.45 14.15
C PHE A 544 -12.22 -5.01 12.68
N ILE A 545 -13.32 -5.37 12.03
CA ILE A 545 -13.63 -5.03 10.63
C ILE A 545 -13.64 -3.50 10.43
N PHE A 546 -14.30 -2.75 11.33
CA PHE A 546 -14.43 -1.30 11.23
C PHE A 546 -13.26 -0.51 11.82
N ARG A 547 -12.36 -1.17 12.57
CA ARG A 547 -11.03 -0.65 12.90
C ARG A 547 -10.01 -0.93 11.79
N ASP A 548 -10.47 -1.42 10.65
CA ASP A 548 -9.60 -1.68 9.51
C ASP A 548 -8.47 -2.69 9.86
N GLY A 549 -8.77 -3.68 10.70
CA GLY A 549 -7.83 -4.72 11.11
C GLY A 549 -6.82 -4.29 12.16
N MET A 550 -6.82 -3.02 12.58
CA MET A 550 -5.86 -2.51 13.55
C MET A 550 -6.04 -3.17 14.93
N PRO A 551 -4.93 -3.62 15.56
CA PRO A 551 -4.95 -4.18 16.90
C PRO A 551 -5.22 -3.09 17.96
N LEU A 552 -5.64 -3.53 19.14
CA LEU A 552 -6.12 -2.65 20.21
C LEU A 552 -5.00 -1.91 20.96
N ASP A 553 -3.77 -2.37 20.84
CA ASP A 553 -2.56 -1.81 21.48
C ASP A 553 -2.08 -0.52 20.81
N VAL A 554 -2.46 -0.28 19.55
CA VAL A 554 -2.19 0.97 18.82
C VAL A 554 -3.03 2.13 19.37
N ILE A 555 -4.12 1.86 20.09
CA ILE A 555 -4.99 2.89 20.65
C ILE A 555 -4.31 3.56 21.85
N GLU A 556 -4.13 4.88 21.78
CA GLU A 556 -3.61 5.70 22.88
C GLU A 556 -4.74 6.38 23.69
N PRO A 557 -5.29 5.75 24.74
CA PRO A 557 -6.47 6.25 25.43
C PRO A 557 -6.24 7.59 26.14
N VAL A 558 -5.02 7.83 26.62
CA VAL A 558 -4.65 9.06 27.33
C VAL A 558 -4.70 10.24 26.36
N SER A 559 -4.10 10.10 25.17
CA SER A 559 -4.11 11.10 24.10
C SER A 559 -5.55 11.43 23.69
N ILE A 560 -6.37 10.41 23.42
CA ILE A 560 -7.80 10.57 23.06
C ILE A 560 -8.58 11.32 24.14
N PHE A 561 -8.35 10.96 25.41
CA PHE A 561 -9.01 11.61 26.54
C PHE A 561 -8.69 13.11 26.59
N PHE A 562 -7.42 13.51 26.47
CA PHE A 562 -7.03 14.92 26.48
C PHE A 562 -7.50 15.68 25.24
N TYR A 563 -7.39 15.09 24.05
CA TYR A 563 -7.85 15.71 22.82
C TYR A 563 -9.37 15.92 22.77
N SER A 564 -10.14 15.19 23.57
CA SER A 564 -11.58 15.40 23.70
C SER A 564 -11.93 16.77 24.31
N PHE A 565 -11.07 17.37 25.15
CA PHE A 565 -11.36 18.66 25.79
C PHE A 565 -10.88 19.87 24.98
N LEU A 566 -9.79 19.72 24.22
CA LEU A 566 -9.11 20.84 23.59
C LEU A 566 -10.00 21.63 22.61
N PRO A 567 -10.73 20.99 21.66
CA PRO A 567 -11.63 21.71 20.76
C PRO A 567 -12.71 22.49 21.50
N TRP A 568 -13.31 21.91 22.54
CA TRP A 568 -14.34 22.56 23.34
C TRP A 568 -13.80 23.80 24.05
N ILE A 569 -12.60 23.73 24.64
CA ILE A 569 -11.96 24.88 25.30
C ILE A 569 -11.71 26.01 24.29
N VAL A 570 -11.12 25.68 23.13
CA VAL A 570 -10.81 26.66 22.09
C VAL A 570 -12.08 27.32 21.56
N ILE A 571 -13.11 26.52 21.24
CA ILE A 571 -14.41 27.02 20.78
C ILE A 571 -15.03 27.96 21.81
N CYS A 572 -15.03 27.61 23.11
CA CYS A 572 -15.60 28.46 24.15
C CYS A 572 -14.86 29.80 24.30
N ILE A 573 -13.52 29.79 24.27
CA ILE A 573 -12.70 30.99 24.38
C ILE A 573 -12.92 31.90 23.18
N VAL A 574 -12.81 31.37 21.96
CA VAL A 574 -13.01 32.13 20.73
C VAL A 574 -14.44 32.64 20.64
N ASN A 575 -15.43 31.80 20.92
CA ASN A 575 -16.82 32.20 20.87
C ASN A 575 -17.11 33.34 21.84
N TYR A 576 -16.61 33.27 23.07
CA TYR A 576 -16.76 34.35 24.03
C TYR A 576 -16.08 35.66 23.56
N GLY A 577 -14.89 35.57 22.96
CA GLY A 577 -14.22 36.72 22.36
C GLY A 577 -15.03 37.37 21.23
N VAL A 578 -15.49 36.57 20.26
CA VAL A 578 -16.29 37.05 19.11
C VAL A 578 -17.63 37.63 19.58
N THR A 579 -18.31 36.97 20.51
CA THR A 579 -19.62 37.42 21.02
C THR A 579 -19.51 38.70 21.83
N THR A 580 -18.39 38.92 22.54
CA THR A 580 -18.12 40.18 23.27
C THR A 580 -17.98 41.36 22.29
N ILE A 581 -17.28 41.16 21.17
CA ILE A 581 -17.16 42.17 20.10
C ILE A 581 -18.52 42.46 19.45
N MET A 582 -19.35 41.42 19.29
CA MET A 582 -20.65 41.53 18.63
C MET A 582 -21.80 41.92 19.59
N TYR A 583 -21.48 42.41 20.79
CA TYR A 583 -22.42 42.83 21.83
C TYR A 583 -23.42 41.73 22.24
N GLY A 584 -22.91 40.53 22.56
CA GLY A 584 -23.71 39.43 23.09
C GLY A 584 -24.00 39.55 24.59
N GLU A 585 -25.16 39.05 25.02
CA GLU A 585 -25.65 39.21 26.41
C GLU A 585 -25.18 38.11 27.39
N GLY A 586 -24.60 37.04 26.87
CA GLY A 586 -24.18 35.84 27.63
C GLY A 586 -22.90 36.03 28.43
N ARG A 587 -22.82 35.42 29.62
CA ARG A 587 -21.60 35.40 30.45
C ARG A 587 -20.69 34.26 30.02
N PHE A 588 -19.38 34.35 30.31
CA PHE A 588 -18.44 33.26 30.02
C PHE A 588 -18.87 31.92 30.65
N ARG A 589 -19.43 31.95 31.87
CA ARG A 589 -20.05 30.78 32.52
C ARG A 589 -21.10 30.10 31.65
N ASP A 590 -21.95 30.89 31.01
CA ASP A 590 -23.10 30.38 30.27
C ASP A 590 -22.62 29.74 28.95
N VAL A 591 -21.56 30.30 28.35
CA VAL A 591 -20.89 29.76 27.15
C VAL A 591 -20.23 28.41 27.43
N ILE A 592 -19.48 28.26 28.52
CA ILE A 592 -18.81 26.97 28.84
C ILE A 592 -19.81 25.88 29.22
N ILE A 593 -20.86 26.21 29.99
CA ILE A 593 -21.91 25.25 30.36
C ILE A 593 -22.72 24.85 29.12
N GLY A 594 -23.16 25.82 28.31
CA GLY A 594 -23.87 25.56 27.06
C GLY A 594 -23.03 24.77 26.05
N GLY A 595 -21.75 25.12 25.91
CA GLY A 595 -20.79 24.41 25.07
C GLY A 595 -20.59 22.95 25.48
N ALA A 596 -20.59 22.66 26.77
CA ALA A 596 -20.52 21.27 27.25
C ALA A 596 -21.78 20.49 26.82
N TYR A 597 -22.98 21.05 27.02
CA TYR A 597 -24.23 20.41 26.61
C TYR A 597 -24.37 20.18 25.11
N CYS A 598 -23.63 20.90 24.26
CA CYS A 598 -23.59 20.64 22.82
C CYS A 598 -23.07 19.23 22.49
N HIS A 599 -22.27 18.60 23.36
CA HIS A 599 -21.77 17.23 23.20
C HIS A 599 -22.80 16.15 23.60
N GLY A 600 -24.01 16.54 24.01
CA GLY A 600 -25.10 15.63 24.34
C GLY A 600 -25.36 14.53 23.29
N PRO A 601 -25.33 14.83 21.96
CA PRO A 601 -25.53 13.81 20.92
C PRO A 601 -24.43 12.75 20.94
N MET A 602 -23.17 13.15 21.05
CA MET A 602 -22.02 12.23 21.13
C MET A 602 -22.09 11.38 22.40
N LEU A 603 -22.37 12.01 23.53
CA LEU A 603 -22.53 11.33 24.82
C LEU A 603 -23.61 10.24 24.79
N LEU A 604 -24.71 10.44 24.05
CA LEU A 604 -25.82 9.48 24.04
C LEU A 604 -25.79 8.48 22.89
N LEU A 605 -25.26 8.86 21.74
CA LEU A 605 -25.42 8.10 20.49
C LEU A 605 -24.12 7.44 20.04
N MET A 606 -22.95 7.96 20.41
CA MET A 606 -21.67 7.45 19.90
C MET A 606 -21.47 5.97 20.24
N LEU A 607 -21.52 5.61 21.53
CA LEU A 607 -21.32 4.22 21.94
C LEU A 607 -22.38 3.25 21.35
N PRO A 608 -23.70 3.55 21.39
CA PRO A 608 -24.68 2.69 20.72
C PRO A 608 -24.45 2.52 19.23
N VAL A 609 -24.08 3.58 18.50
CA VAL A 609 -23.80 3.51 17.06
C VAL A 609 -22.53 2.71 16.80
N THR A 610 -21.50 2.86 17.63
CA THR A 610 -20.28 2.06 17.54
C THR A 610 -20.54 0.58 17.78
N LEU A 611 -21.41 0.21 18.72
CA LEU A 611 -21.74 -1.20 18.95
C LEU A 611 -22.44 -1.85 17.73
N LEU A 612 -23.07 -1.07 16.85
CA LEU A 612 -23.63 -1.61 15.60
C LEU A 612 -22.56 -2.10 14.62
N THR A 613 -21.30 -1.69 14.77
CA THR A 613 -20.19 -2.17 13.92
C THR A 613 -19.94 -3.66 14.04
N HIS A 614 -20.41 -4.31 15.12
CA HIS A 614 -20.37 -5.78 15.28
C HIS A 614 -21.50 -6.50 14.52
N LEU A 615 -22.43 -5.75 13.93
CA LEU A 615 -23.55 -6.28 13.15
C LEU A 615 -23.39 -6.00 11.64
N PHE A 616 -22.54 -5.03 11.30
CA PHE A 616 -22.36 -4.56 9.94
C PHE A 616 -21.17 -5.21 9.27
N THR A 617 -21.26 -5.36 7.95
CA THR A 617 -20.14 -5.67 7.06
C THR A 617 -19.56 -4.37 6.48
N LEU A 618 -18.39 -4.43 5.83
CA LEU A 618 -17.79 -3.26 5.18
C LEU A 618 -18.69 -2.68 4.07
N ASN A 619 -19.44 -3.52 3.36
CA ASN A 619 -20.43 -3.10 2.37
C ASN A 619 -21.51 -2.19 2.98
N GLU A 620 -21.84 -2.39 4.26
CA GLU A 620 -22.80 -1.61 5.03
C GLU A 620 -22.15 -0.42 5.76
N GLY A 621 -20.83 -0.23 5.63
CA GLY A 621 -20.10 0.79 6.37
C GLY A 621 -20.51 2.23 6.06
N SER A 622 -21.12 2.47 4.89
CA SER A 622 -21.75 3.75 4.56
C SER A 622 -22.87 4.14 5.54
N ILE A 623 -23.59 3.17 6.12
CA ILE A 623 -24.65 3.41 7.11
C ILE A 623 -24.03 3.90 8.42
N TYR A 624 -22.99 3.21 8.92
CA TYR A 624 -22.25 3.63 10.11
C TYR A 624 -21.68 5.05 9.94
N ASN A 625 -21.08 5.34 8.79
CA ASN A 625 -20.54 6.66 8.47
C ASN A 625 -21.64 7.74 8.42
N LEU A 626 -22.80 7.43 7.84
CA LEU A 626 -23.95 8.33 7.82
C LEU A 626 -24.47 8.61 9.25
N MET A 627 -24.57 7.59 10.11
CA MET A 627 -25.01 7.76 11.50
C MET A 627 -24.06 8.68 12.27
N ASN A 628 -22.75 8.47 12.14
CA ASN A 628 -21.74 9.35 12.75
C ASN A 628 -21.84 10.77 12.19
N MET A 629 -21.98 10.93 10.87
CA MET A 629 -22.16 12.24 10.23
C MET A 629 -23.37 12.99 10.81
N LEU A 630 -24.50 12.30 11.02
CA LEU A 630 -25.69 12.91 11.63
C LEU A 630 -25.46 13.34 13.08
N ILE A 631 -24.68 12.59 13.87
CA ILE A 631 -24.28 12.96 15.24
C ILE A 631 -23.44 14.24 15.22
N TYR A 632 -22.46 14.34 14.32
CA TYR A 632 -21.61 15.52 14.18
C TYR A 632 -22.40 16.74 13.70
N ILE A 633 -23.25 16.59 12.66
CA ILE A 633 -24.13 17.66 12.18
C ILE A 633 -25.02 18.17 13.32
N TRP A 634 -25.62 17.27 14.10
CA TRP A 634 -26.47 17.66 15.21
C TRP A 634 -25.69 18.41 16.30
N THR A 635 -24.47 17.98 16.61
CA THR A 635 -23.58 18.67 17.55
C THR A 635 -23.25 20.09 17.07
N VAL A 636 -22.93 20.26 15.79
CA VAL A 636 -22.65 21.58 15.19
C VAL A 636 -23.88 22.49 15.23
N LEU A 637 -25.07 21.95 14.95
CA LEU A 637 -26.32 22.70 15.07
C LEU A 637 -26.60 23.13 16.51
N LEU A 638 -26.28 22.29 17.51
CA LEU A 638 -26.39 22.67 18.92
C LEU A 638 -25.45 23.82 19.28
N VAL A 639 -24.24 23.89 18.71
CA VAL A 639 -23.34 25.04 18.91
C VAL A 639 -23.98 26.33 18.36
N TYR A 640 -24.59 26.29 17.18
CA TYR A 640 -25.34 27.44 16.64
C TYR A 640 -26.48 27.87 17.57
N PHE A 641 -27.30 26.92 18.05
CA PHE A 641 -28.39 27.22 18.98
C PHE A 641 -27.89 27.71 20.34
N CYS A 642 -26.74 27.23 20.81
CA CYS A 642 -26.09 27.71 22.01
C CYS A 642 -25.73 29.19 21.87
N ILE A 643 -25.10 29.59 20.75
CA ILE A 643 -24.77 30.99 20.47
C ILE A 643 -26.03 31.86 20.44
N LYS A 644 -27.09 31.40 19.74
CA LYS A 644 -28.36 32.11 19.69
C LYS A 644 -28.96 32.29 21.09
N GLY A 645 -29.14 31.19 21.82
CA GLY A 645 -29.90 31.17 23.08
C GLY A 645 -29.16 31.81 24.25
N VAL A 646 -27.85 31.56 24.40
CA VAL A 646 -27.06 32.09 25.51
C VAL A 646 -26.83 33.61 25.37
N HIS A 647 -26.66 34.11 24.15
CA HIS A 647 -26.39 35.54 23.91
C HIS A 647 -27.62 36.35 23.48
N GLY A 648 -28.79 35.72 23.31
CA GLY A 648 -30.04 36.40 22.94
C GLY A 648 -30.03 36.99 21.52
N PHE A 649 -29.21 36.48 20.61
CA PHE A 649 -29.09 37.04 19.26
C PHE A 649 -30.31 36.70 18.38
N HIS A 650 -30.68 37.64 17.50
CA HIS A 650 -31.57 37.34 16.37
C HIS A 650 -30.95 36.25 15.47
N PRO A 651 -31.72 35.29 14.90
CA PRO A 651 -31.18 34.14 14.17
C PRO A 651 -30.14 34.46 13.09
N VAL A 652 -30.34 35.55 12.34
CA VAL A 652 -29.39 36.02 11.31
C VAL A 652 -28.07 36.50 11.92
N LYS A 653 -28.13 37.28 13.00
CA LYS A 653 -26.94 37.75 13.72
C LYS A 653 -26.20 36.58 14.38
N ALA A 654 -26.92 35.63 14.95
CA ALA A 654 -26.35 34.41 15.50
C ALA A 654 -25.59 33.60 14.44
N PHE A 655 -26.10 33.54 13.20
CA PHE A 655 -25.44 32.83 12.11
C PHE A 655 -24.12 33.51 11.71
N VAL A 656 -24.10 34.85 11.62
CA VAL A 656 -22.85 35.60 11.36
C VAL A 656 -21.84 35.36 12.48
N VAL A 657 -22.26 35.41 13.74
CA VAL A 657 -21.38 35.15 14.90
C VAL A 657 -20.86 33.71 14.89
N PHE A 658 -21.68 32.74 14.50
CA PHE A 658 -21.27 31.35 14.34
C PHE A 658 -20.18 31.18 13.27
N ILE A 659 -20.33 31.79 12.09
CA ILE A 659 -19.30 31.79 11.04
C ILE A 659 -18.01 32.47 11.51
N LEU A 660 -18.12 33.63 12.17
CA LEU A 660 -16.95 34.33 12.73
C LEU A 660 -16.26 33.50 13.83
N THR A 661 -17.03 32.74 14.62
CA THR A 661 -16.47 31.81 15.61
C THR A 661 -15.69 30.69 14.91
N ILE A 662 -16.21 30.11 13.82
CA ILE A 662 -15.48 29.11 13.03
C ILE A 662 -14.16 29.69 12.49
N VAL A 663 -14.20 30.88 11.88
CA VAL A 663 -13.00 31.56 11.36
C VAL A 663 -11.98 31.80 12.48
N GLY A 664 -12.44 32.27 13.64
CA GLY A 664 -11.58 32.48 14.80
C GLY A 664 -10.97 31.18 15.35
N VAL A 665 -11.75 30.09 15.40
CA VAL A 665 -11.28 28.77 15.84
C VAL A 665 -10.24 28.24 14.87
N THR A 666 -10.46 28.37 13.56
CA THR A 666 -9.48 28.01 12.54
C THR A 666 -8.19 28.79 12.71
N ALA A 667 -8.26 30.11 12.92
CA ALA A 667 -7.08 30.95 13.11
C ALA A 667 -6.29 30.57 14.39
N VAL A 668 -6.98 30.36 15.51
CA VAL A 668 -6.36 29.93 16.78
C VAL A 668 -5.77 28.52 16.67
N SER A 669 -6.46 27.61 15.98
CA SER A 669 -5.98 26.24 15.77
C SER A 669 -4.73 26.21 14.89
N LEU A 670 -4.69 27.04 13.84
CA LEU A 670 -3.51 27.21 12.98
C LEU A 670 -2.33 27.80 13.76
N LEU A 671 -2.57 28.80 14.62
CA LEU A 671 -1.53 29.34 15.50
C LEU A 671 -1.01 28.29 16.48
N PHE A 672 -1.92 27.52 17.10
CA PHE A 672 -1.54 26.44 18.02
C PHE A 672 -0.71 25.37 17.30
N PHE A 673 -1.10 24.98 16.08
CA PHE A 673 -0.35 24.04 15.26
C PHE A 673 1.07 24.54 14.96
N ILE A 674 1.23 25.81 14.57
CA ILE A 674 2.54 26.41 14.33
C ILE A 674 3.39 26.41 15.61
N VAL A 675 2.83 26.85 16.73
CA VAL A 675 3.55 26.91 18.01
C VAL A 675 3.94 25.51 18.50
N TYR A 676 3.03 24.54 18.37
CA TYR A 676 3.31 23.14 18.68
C TYR A 676 4.42 22.57 17.80
N GLY A 677 4.37 22.80 16.49
CA GLY A 677 5.43 22.39 15.56
C GLY A 677 6.79 22.96 15.93
N LEU A 678 6.85 24.26 16.27
CA LEU A 678 8.07 24.91 16.74
C LEU A 678 8.57 24.33 18.08
N ALA A 679 7.65 24.01 19.01
CA ALA A 679 8.00 23.42 20.30
C ALA A 679 8.59 22.01 20.12
N VAL A 680 7.99 21.17 19.28
CA VAL A 680 8.50 19.83 18.96
C VAL A 680 9.90 19.93 18.35
N GLN A 681 10.09 20.80 17.35
CA GLN A 681 11.41 21.02 16.74
C GLN A 681 12.46 21.46 17.77
N MET A 682 12.08 22.33 18.71
CA MET A 682 12.97 22.76 19.79
C MET A 682 13.31 21.62 20.74
N PHE A 683 12.34 20.78 21.12
CA PHE A 683 12.59 19.60 21.97
C PHE A 683 13.49 18.57 21.26
N ASP A 684 13.23 18.30 19.99
CA ASP A 684 14.05 17.40 19.18
C ASP A 684 15.49 17.90 19.07
N PHE A 685 15.66 19.20 18.84
CA PHE A 685 16.98 19.84 18.85
C PHE A 685 17.69 19.64 20.20
N ILE A 686 17.00 19.86 21.33
CA ILE A 686 17.57 19.65 22.68
C ILE A 686 17.95 18.18 22.89
N ILE A 687 17.11 17.24 22.47
CA ILE A 687 17.38 15.80 22.60
C ILE A 687 18.57 15.38 21.73
N GLN A 688 18.63 15.85 20.47
CA GLN A 688 19.75 15.58 19.57
C GLN A 688 21.05 16.15 20.12
N PHE A 689 21.03 17.40 20.58
CA PHE A 689 22.17 18.05 21.22
C PHE A 689 22.64 17.27 22.46
N GLY A 690 21.70 16.79 23.29
CA GLY A 690 22.02 15.95 24.45
C GLY A 690 22.64 14.60 24.07
N LYS A 691 22.13 13.96 23.01
CA LYS A 691 22.71 12.72 22.47
C LYS A 691 24.12 12.96 21.94
N GLU A 692 24.36 14.02 21.17
CA GLU A 692 25.70 14.39 20.70
C GLU A 692 26.67 14.64 21.85
N LEU A 693 26.23 15.34 22.90
CA LEU A 693 27.03 15.55 24.10
C LEU A 693 27.39 14.24 24.80
N SER A 694 26.47 13.26 24.82
CA SER A 694 26.71 11.94 25.43
C SER A 694 27.71 11.07 24.66
N TYR A 695 27.95 11.35 23.38
CA TYR A 695 28.99 10.67 22.59
C TYR A 695 30.38 11.29 22.77
N LEU A 696 30.47 12.49 23.36
CA LEU A 696 31.71 13.22 23.62
C LEU A 696 32.29 12.98 25.03
N VAL A 697 31.55 12.31 25.92
CA VAL A 697 31.96 11.85 27.26
C VAL A 697 32.17 10.35 27.22
#